data_AF-A0A7S3C0S9-F1
#
_entry.id   AF-A0A7S3C0S9-F1
#
_cell.length_a   1.000
_cell.length_b   1.000
_cell.length_c   1.000
_cell.angle_alpha   90.00
_cell.angle_beta   90.00
_cell.angle_gamma   90.00
#
_symmetry.space_group_name_H-M   'P 1'
#
loop_
_entity.id
_entity.type
_entity.pdbx_description
1 polymer ?
#
loop_
_entity_poly.entity_id
_entity_poly.type
_entity_poly.pdbx_seq_one_letter_code
_entity_poly.pdbx_strand_id
1 'polypeptide(L)'
;MCISVPMTRSRGLSVMQTLCVFDTDGNMVEVPTLWRSRRILLVMLRHFGCRFCKQQVHSIKMAHSRLHEGGTEVVLISIGRPDQISRFRAKMGLPDEIEVYVDTNPEAPVAHAAFKLRSDRGLVVNNPAVQELGQKALGEGFKDGGYGASRDTPYTGDVFQVGGVFVLGAGNVCDFAFRSKHAGDHPDVSLLLEAATGVKTDGSDFPSPATTAWVERLGAGKAVARQTSSMGSCPASWLVFISLFFLALAACLAPSTLMPPLEAVSPPPPPAPHGLARFLLKLIRIPTAPIPPPPPPDATSAFRLALTFGALGCGLLVSSALLLLRPRCPQFAPQLPNASAERLFSPTEVDEMAVQRQLVTCNCSRVTSGVDMETASADFTEEEILGIDTLTTLDALGGLVASVKSAGSPTGSIPQDPGEGPLLPPLNNAEVHQLRLMNCYMREFLSKSHPLLGRAGPTCPFVPKALKLSSMRVAVLRVGANPSMDRMCGLVRDFIGVFERLEPQTGPTKVYKAILLLFPEIQLEDAPRLIDATQAALKAEFVSRGLMLGEFHLANNSRGLHNPNFYPLRTICPTLAIRHMVPQDLVFLTGDQYPPEKRVAFLRSYVSSQQDAKGSKAQEDLAQAKELLRELGGGA
;
A
#
# COMPACT_ATOMS: atom_id res chain seq x y z
N MET A 1 3.17 -4.38 -12.11
CA MET A 1 2.04 -3.72 -12.79
C MET A 1 1.82 -4.41 -14.14
N CYS A 2 0.60 -4.87 -14.41
CA CYS A 2 0.22 -5.52 -15.67
C CYS A 2 -0.08 -4.52 -16.80
N ILE A 3 -0.30 -3.25 -16.43
CA ILE A 3 -0.65 -2.14 -17.31
C ILE A 3 0.48 -1.09 -17.27
N SER A 4 0.80 -0.48 -18.41
CA SER A 4 1.71 0.66 -18.57
C SER A 4 1.17 1.56 -19.67
N VAL A 5 0.77 2.79 -19.36
CA VAL A 5 0.25 3.72 -20.38
C VAL A 5 1.36 4.00 -21.43
N PRO A 6 1.15 3.69 -22.72
CA PRO A 6 2.14 3.95 -23.74
C PRO A 6 2.28 5.46 -23.98
N MET A 7 3.51 5.99 -23.89
CA MET A 7 3.88 7.30 -24.43
C MET A 7 4.49 7.11 -25.81
N THR A 8 3.83 7.59 -26.87
CA THR A 8 4.43 7.64 -28.21
C THR A 8 5.32 8.88 -28.32
N ARG A 9 6.62 8.68 -28.57
CA ARG A 9 7.54 9.75 -28.99
C ARG A 9 7.39 10.00 -30.49
N SER A 10 6.40 10.80 -30.89
CA SER A 10 6.48 11.51 -32.16
C SER A 10 7.37 12.75 -31.99
N ARG A 11 8.22 13.03 -32.98
CA ARG A 11 9.02 14.26 -33.03
C ARG A 11 8.07 15.46 -33.14
N GLY A 12 7.83 16.15 -32.02
CA GLY A 12 6.88 17.27 -31.92
C GLY A 12 5.55 16.81 -31.32
N LEU A 13 5.22 17.35 -30.14
CA LEU A 13 4.08 17.05 -29.27
C LEU A 13 3.88 15.57 -28.89
N SER A 14 4.09 15.26 -27.62
CA SER A 14 3.67 13.99 -27.00
C SER A 14 2.16 14.03 -26.74
N VAL A 15 1.37 13.36 -27.58
CA VAL A 15 -0.06 13.14 -27.31
C VAL A 15 -0.18 11.94 -26.38
N MET A 16 -0.68 12.14 -25.14
CA MET A 16 -1.15 11.02 -24.32
C MET A 16 -2.34 10.40 -25.03
N GLN A 17 -2.19 9.17 -25.53
CA GLN A 17 -3.34 8.43 -26.05
C GLN A 17 -4.17 7.91 -24.88
N THR A 18 -5.44 8.32 -24.81
CA THR A 18 -6.41 7.84 -23.83
C THR A 18 -6.57 6.32 -23.99
N LEU A 19 -6.45 5.57 -22.89
CA LEU A 19 -6.56 4.10 -22.90
C LEU A 19 -8.04 3.67 -22.98
N CYS A 20 -8.59 3.77 -24.18
CA CYS A 20 -10.00 3.48 -24.46
C CYS A 20 -10.16 2.40 -25.52
N VAL A 21 -11.28 1.69 -25.43
CA VAL A 21 -11.79 0.74 -26.41
C VAL A 21 -13.24 1.09 -26.72
N PHE A 22 -13.82 0.47 -27.74
CA PHE A 22 -15.17 0.77 -28.20
C PHE A 22 -16.06 -0.47 -28.09
N ASP A 23 -17.30 -0.26 -27.67
CA ASP A 23 -18.32 -1.30 -27.66
C ASP A 23 -18.94 -1.52 -29.06
N THR A 24 -20.03 -2.29 -29.12
CA THR A 24 -20.73 -2.60 -30.39
C THR A 24 -21.41 -1.37 -31.01
N ASP A 25 -21.85 -0.43 -30.19
CA ASP A 25 -22.55 0.79 -30.61
C ASP A 25 -21.57 1.91 -30.97
N GLY A 26 -20.26 1.69 -30.74
CA GLY A 26 -19.21 2.66 -30.97
C GLY A 26 -19.04 3.65 -29.81
N ASN A 27 -19.60 3.36 -28.63
CA ASN A 27 -19.34 4.15 -27.44
C ASN A 27 -17.93 3.88 -26.95
N MET A 28 -17.26 4.94 -26.51
CA MET A 28 -15.93 4.87 -25.92
C MET A 28 -16.03 4.36 -24.48
N VAL A 29 -15.22 3.36 -24.15
CA VAL A 29 -15.14 2.75 -22.83
C VAL A 29 -13.68 2.73 -22.38
N GLU A 30 -13.41 3.31 -21.22
CA GLU A 30 -12.08 3.28 -20.63
C GLU A 30 -11.74 1.86 -20.17
N VAL A 31 -10.60 1.31 -20.61
CA VAL A 31 -10.24 -0.08 -20.34
C VAL A 31 -10.26 -0.42 -18.84
N PRO A 32 -9.74 0.42 -17.90
CA PRO A 32 -9.77 0.12 -16.47
C PRO A 32 -11.18 0.00 -15.85
N THR A 33 -12.21 0.58 -16.48
CA THR A 33 -13.59 0.53 -15.96
C THR A 33 -14.19 -0.87 -16.06
N LEU A 34 -13.71 -1.69 -17.01
CA LEU A 34 -14.23 -3.04 -17.32
C LEU A 34 -14.18 -4.01 -16.12
N TRP A 35 -13.27 -3.78 -15.16
CA TRP A 35 -13.11 -4.59 -13.94
C TRP A 35 -13.07 -3.75 -12.65
N ARG A 36 -13.54 -2.50 -12.69
CA ARG A 36 -13.46 -1.59 -11.52
C ARG A 36 -14.17 -2.17 -10.28
N SER A 37 -15.35 -2.74 -10.47
CA SER A 37 -16.26 -3.24 -9.43
C SER A 37 -16.43 -4.76 -9.42
N ARG A 38 -15.73 -5.49 -10.31
CA ARG A 38 -15.91 -6.93 -10.49
C ARG A 38 -14.63 -7.61 -10.92
N ARG A 39 -14.61 -8.93 -10.79
CA ARG A 39 -13.52 -9.75 -11.31
C ARG A 39 -13.80 -10.14 -12.75
N ILE A 40 -12.79 -10.04 -13.61
CA ILE A 40 -12.87 -10.44 -15.00
C ILE A 40 -11.70 -11.33 -15.42
N LEU A 41 -11.97 -12.19 -16.37
CA LEU A 41 -10.99 -12.78 -17.27
C LEU A 41 -10.91 -11.91 -18.52
N LEU A 42 -9.90 -11.05 -18.58
CA LEU A 42 -9.63 -10.20 -19.73
C LEU A 42 -8.82 -10.94 -20.78
N VAL A 43 -9.37 -11.10 -21.98
CA VAL A 43 -8.75 -11.81 -23.09
C VAL A 43 -8.46 -10.82 -24.22
N MET A 44 -7.17 -10.52 -24.39
CA MET A 44 -6.67 -9.65 -25.45
C MET A 44 -6.47 -10.47 -26.71
N LEU A 45 -7.42 -10.37 -27.63
CA LEU A 45 -7.40 -11.02 -28.94
C LEU A 45 -6.53 -10.23 -29.92
N ARG A 46 -5.93 -10.92 -30.88
CA ARG A 46 -5.18 -10.26 -31.97
C ARG A 46 -6.12 -9.48 -32.88
N HIS A 47 -7.12 -10.17 -33.44
CA HIS A 47 -8.15 -9.63 -34.32
C HIS A 47 -9.23 -10.68 -34.58
N PHE A 48 -10.44 -10.25 -34.96
CA PHE A 48 -11.56 -11.17 -35.25
C PHE A 48 -11.32 -12.12 -36.42
N GLY A 49 -10.41 -11.76 -37.33
CA GLY A 49 -10.01 -12.61 -38.45
C GLY A 49 -9.16 -13.82 -38.05
N CYS A 50 -8.46 -13.78 -36.92
CA CYS A 50 -7.44 -14.76 -36.54
C CYS A 50 -8.06 -16.12 -36.18
N ARG A 51 -7.56 -17.21 -36.81
CA ARG A 51 -7.98 -18.58 -36.47
C ARG A 51 -7.72 -18.93 -35.01
N PHE A 52 -6.58 -18.51 -34.46
CA PHE A 52 -6.20 -18.79 -33.08
C PHE A 52 -7.10 -18.06 -32.08
N CYS A 53 -7.51 -16.83 -32.37
CA CYS A 53 -8.46 -16.09 -31.53
C CYS A 53 -9.83 -16.77 -31.51
N LYS A 54 -10.29 -17.28 -32.66
CA LYS A 54 -11.54 -18.06 -32.73
C LYS A 54 -11.43 -19.35 -31.90
N GLN A 55 -10.32 -20.06 -32.01
CA GLN A 55 -10.05 -21.26 -31.20
C GLN A 55 -10.04 -20.94 -29.70
N GLN A 56 -9.31 -19.91 -29.28
CA GLN A 56 -9.23 -19.47 -27.89
C GLN A 56 -10.60 -19.08 -27.33
N VAL A 57 -11.36 -18.26 -28.07
CA VAL A 57 -12.71 -17.82 -27.68
C VAL A 57 -13.67 -19.00 -27.59
N HIS A 58 -13.56 -20.00 -28.47
CA HIS A 58 -14.34 -21.23 -28.37
C HIS A 58 -14.06 -21.95 -27.05
N SER A 59 -12.78 -22.15 -26.69
CA SER A 59 -12.39 -22.81 -25.45
C SER A 59 -12.85 -22.04 -24.20
N ILE A 60 -12.74 -20.70 -24.20
CA ILE A 60 -13.23 -19.86 -23.10
C ILE A 60 -14.75 -19.93 -22.99
N LYS A 61 -15.46 -19.91 -24.12
CA LYS A 61 -16.92 -20.06 -24.14
C LYS A 61 -17.36 -21.37 -23.47
N MET A 62 -16.67 -22.47 -23.73
CA MET A 62 -16.97 -23.76 -23.09
C MET A 62 -16.79 -23.74 -21.56
N ALA A 63 -15.93 -22.86 -21.04
CA ALA A 63 -15.67 -22.69 -19.61
C ALA A 63 -16.42 -21.51 -18.97
N HIS A 64 -17.18 -20.75 -19.75
CA HIS A 64 -17.83 -19.51 -19.31
C HIS A 64 -18.72 -19.71 -18.08
N SER A 65 -19.56 -20.76 -18.06
CA SER A 65 -20.46 -21.01 -16.92
C SER A 65 -19.69 -21.19 -15.62
N ARG A 66 -18.59 -21.96 -15.64
CA ARG A 66 -17.74 -22.19 -14.47
C ARG A 66 -17.00 -20.93 -14.03
N LEU A 67 -16.58 -20.08 -14.97
CA LEU A 67 -15.98 -18.79 -14.67
C LEU A 67 -16.99 -17.86 -13.99
N HIS A 68 -18.21 -17.79 -14.54
CA HIS A 68 -19.30 -16.97 -14.03
C HIS A 68 -19.77 -17.43 -12.65
N GLU A 69 -19.96 -18.74 -12.44
CA GLU A 69 -20.26 -19.33 -11.12
C GLU A 69 -19.16 -19.04 -10.08
N GLY A 70 -17.90 -18.94 -10.54
CA GLY A 70 -16.76 -18.51 -9.73
C GLY A 70 -16.64 -16.99 -9.55
N GLY A 71 -17.67 -16.22 -9.93
CA GLY A 71 -17.70 -14.76 -9.83
C GLY A 71 -16.73 -14.02 -10.76
N THR A 72 -16.33 -14.64 -11.88
CA THR A 72 -15.43 -14.06 -12.87
C THR A 72 -16.13 -13.90 -14.22
N GLU A 73 -16.36 -12.64 -14.61
CA GLU A 73 -16.95 -12.34 -15.91
C GLU A 73 -15.90 -12.39 -17.04
N VAL A 74 -16.30 -12.70 -18.27
CA VAL A 74 -15.37 -12.77 -19.40
C VAL A 74 -15.47 -11.51 -20.25
N VAL A 75 -14.32 -10.87 -20.49
CA VAL A 75 -14.23 -9.68 -21.34
C VAL A 75 -13.22 -9.92 -22.45
N LEU A 76 -13.64 -9.71 -23.70
CA LEU A 76 -12.79 -9.82 -24.88
C LEU A 76 -12.45 -8.42 -25.40
N ILE A 77 -11.16 -8.16 -25.65
CA ILE A 77 -10.72 -6.96 -26.37
C ILE A 77 -9.99 -7.40 -27.64
N SER A 78 -10.43 -6.95 -28.81
CA SER A 78 -9.79 -7.26 -30.10
C SER A 78 -9.33 -6.00 -30.81
N ILE A 79 -8.43 -6.11 -31.79
CA ILE A 79 -8.20 -5.01 -32.73
C ILE A 79 -9.21 -5.15 -33.86
N GLY A 80 -9.90 -4.06 -34.19
CA GLY A 80 -10.94 -4.09 -35.22
C GLY A 80 -11.82 -2.85 -35.20
N ARG A 81 -13.06 -3.01 -35.67
CA ARG A 81 -14.06 -1.94 -35.68
C ARG A 81 -15.33 -2.35 -34.92
N PRO A 82 -16.09 -1.40 -34.35
CA PRO A 82 -17.33 -1.68 -33.63
C PRO A 82 -18.31 -2.53 -34.43
N ASP A 83 -18.48 -2.23 -35.74
CA ASP A 83 -19.38 -2.96 -36.65
C ASP A 83 -19.08 -4.46 -36.77
N GLN A 84 -17.86 -4.88 -36.44
CA GLN A 84 -17.43 -6.26 -36.54
C GLN A 84 -17.83 -7.10 -35.32
N ILE A 85 -18.13 -6.47 -34.17
CA ILE A 85 -18.43 -7.16 -32.92
C ILE A 85 -19.67 -8.04 -33.09
N SER A 86 -20.78 -7.51 -33.59
CA SER A 86 -22.03 -8.26 -33.78
C SER A 86 -21.84 -9.50 -34.66
N ARG A 87 -21.06 -9.36 -35.74
CA ARG A 87 -20.74 -10.47 -36.63
C ARG A 87 -19.87 -11.52 -35.95
N PHE A 88 -18.90 -11.09 -35.13
CA PHE A 88 -18.05 -12.00 -34.36
C PHE A 88 -18.84 -12.76 -33.29
N ARG A 89 -19.70 -12.07 -32.55
CA ARG A 89 -20.62 -12.67 -31.57
C ARG A 89 -21.49 -13.75 -32.22
N ALA A 90 -22.14 -13.44 -33.33
CA ALA A 90 -22.98 -14.40 -34.06
C ALA A 90 -22.18 -15.59 -34.58
N LYS A 91 -21.00 -15.35 -35.17
CA LYS A 91 -20.15 -16.42 -35.72
C LYS A 91 -19.63 -17.36 -34.63
N MET A 92 -19.29 -16.83 -33.46
CA MET A 92 -18.76 -17.63 -32.36
C MET A 92 -19.87 -18.18 -31.45
N GLY A 93 -21.11 -17.73 -31.62
CA GLY A 93 -22.25 -18.05 -30.75
C GLY A 93 -21.95 -17.71 -29.30
N LEU A 94 -21.56 -16.45 -29.03
CA LEU A 94 -21.21 -15.98 -27.70
C LEU A 94 -22.47 -15.72 -26.85
N PRO A 95 -22.46 -16.10 -25.56
CA PRO A 95 -23.46 -15.65 -24.59
C PRO A 95 -23.47 -14.12 -24.44
N ASP A 96 -24.61 -13.56 -24.05
CA ASP A 96 -24.78 -12.12 -23.89
C ASP A 96 -23.95 -11.54 -22.74
N GLU A 97 -23.60 -12.38 -21.77
CA GLU A 97 -22.77 -12.07 -20.62
C GLU A 97 -21.28 -11.89 -20.98
N ILE A 98 -20.82 -12.49 -22.10
CA ILE A 98 -19.44 -12.27 -22.56
C ILE A 98 -19.37 -10.92 -23.24
N GLU A 99 -18.67 -9.97 -22.64
CA GLU A 99 -18.49 -8.64 -23.22
C GLU A 99 -17.40 -8.63 -24.28
N VAL A 100 -17.59 -7.80 -25.32
CA VAL A 100 -16.66 -7.70 -26.44
C VAL A 100 -16.46 -6.22 -26.79
N TYR A 101 -15.20 -5.81 -26.79
CA TYR A 101 -14.76 -4.48 -27.16
C TYR A 101 -13.70 -4.54 -28.25
N VAL A 102 -13.51 -3.41 -28.93
CA VAL A 102 -12.45 -3.25 -29.93
C VAL A 102 -11.54 -2.07 -29.64
N ASP A 103 -10.25 -2.27 -29.83
CA ASP A 103 -9.30 -1.20 -30.04
C ASP A 103 -9.33 -0.84 -31.54
N THR A 104 -9.69 0.40 -31.82
CA THR A 104 -9.86 0.91 -33.18
C THR A 104 -8.59 1.55 -33.72
N ASN A 105 -7.47 1.54 -32.98
CA ASN A 105 -6.19 2.05 -33.47
C ASN A 105 -5.40 0.91 -34.14
N PRO A 106 -5.41 0.82 -35.49
CA PRO A 106 -4.85 -0.34 -36.18
C PRO A 106 -3.33 -0.34 -36.22
N GLU A 107 -2.67 0.82 -36.13
CA GLU A 107 -1.21 0.94 -36.23
C GLU A 107 -0.52 0.93 -34.85
N ALA A 108 -1.24 1.29 -33.80
CA ALA A 108 -0.75 1.35 -32.43
C ALA A 108 -1.87 1.03 -31.44
N PRO A 109 -2.29 -0.24 -31.29
CA PRO A 109 -3.36 -0.63 -30.38
C PRO A 109 -2.98 -0.24 -28.94
N VAL A 110 -3.66 0.77 -28.41
CA VAL A 110 -3.40 1.37 -27.10
C VAL A 110 -3.64 0.37 -25.98
N ALA A 111 -4.65 -0.49 -26.11
CA ALA A 111 -4.96 -1.54 -25.16
C ALA A 111 -3.83 -2.57 -25.13
N HIS A 112 -3.41 -3.10 -26.29
CA HIS A 112 -2.37 -4.13 -26.35
C HIS A 112 -1.02 -3.60 -25.87
N ALA A 113 -0.67 -2.37 -26.25
CA ALA A 113 0.53 -1.69 -25.75
C ALA A 113 0.46 -1.49 -24.23
N ALA A 114 -0.69 -1.10 -23.70
CA ALA A 114 -0.89 -0.94 -22.27
C ALA A 114 -0.63 -2.22 -21.48
N PHE A 115 -1.05 -3.37 -22.02
CA PHE A 115 -0.79 -4.67 -21.41
C PHE A 115 0.59 -5.25 -21.74
N LYS A 116 1.47 -4.50 -22.40
CA LYS A 116 2.83 -4.92 -22.83
C LYS A 116 2.82 -6.13 -23.75
N LEU A 117 1.83 -6.21 -24.64
CA LEU A 117 1.75 -7.25 -25.66
C LEU A 117 2.60 -6.85 -26.86
N ARG A 118 3.38 -7.78 -27.40
CA ARG A 118 4.33 -7.50 -28.48
C ARG A 118 3.64 -7.54 -29.84
N SER A 119 4.07 -6.65 -30.73
CA SER A 119 3.86 -6.81 -32.17
C SER A 119 5.18 -7.04 -32.86
N ASP A 120 5.28 -8.16 -33.57
CA ASP A 120 6.49 -8.54 -34.31
C ASP A 120 6.16 -9.66 -35.32
N ARG A 121 6.55 -9.46 -36.58
CA ARG A 121 6.29 -10.40 -37.68
C ARG A 121 6.85 -11.80 -37.42
N GLY A 122 7.99 -11.89 -36.74
CA GLY A 122 8.63 -13.14 -36.34
C GLY A 122 7.82 -13.94 -35.31
N LEU A 123 6.89 -13.31 -34.58
CA LEU A 123 6.01 -13.99 -33.62
C LEU A 123 4.74 -14.56 -34.27
N VAL A 124 4.51 -14.28 -35.56
CA VAL A 124 3.29 -14.68 -36.27
C VAL A 124 3.59 -15.48 -37.53
N VAL A 125 4.50 -15.02 -38.38
CA VAL A 125 4.71 -15.62 -39.72
C VAL A 125 5.89 -16.58 -39.73
N ASN A 126 7.00 -16.23 -39.08
CA ASN A 126 8.26 -16.97 -39.17
C ASN A 126 8.53 -17.88 -37.95
N ASN A 127 7.48 -18.26 -37.21
CA ASN A 127 7.62 -19.07 -36.00
C ASN A 127 7.15 -20.52 -36.25
N PRO A 128 8.03 -21.53 -36.08
CA PRO A 128 7.68 -22.93 -36.30
C PRO A 128 6.49 -23.42 -35.44
N ALA A 129 6.37 -22.95 -34.19
CA ALA A 129 5.27 -23.32 -33.31
C ALA A 129 3.91 -22.83 -33.85
N VAL A 130 3.89 -21.69 -34.54
CA VAL A 130 2.67 -21.15 -35.17
C VAL A 130 2.20 -22.04 -36.31
N GLN A 131 3.11 -22.70 -37.04
CA GLN A 131 2.73 -23.59 -38.13
C GLN A 131 2.02 -24.84 -37.61
N GLU A 132 2.58 -25.49 -36.59
CA GLU A 132 2.00 -26.67 -35.95
C GLU A 132 0.64 -26.35 -35.31
N LEU A 133 0.58 -25.32 -34.46
CA LEU A 133 -0.66 -24.85 -33.86
C LEU A 133 -1.69 -24.45 -34.93
N GLY A 134 -1.21 -23.87 -36.05
CA GLY A 134 -2.03 -23.45 -37.17
C GLY A 134 -2.69 -24.61 -37.91
N GLN A 135 -2.01 -25.76 -38.03
CA GLN A 135 -2.57 -27.00 -38.57
C GLN A 135 -3.61 -27.59 -37.62
N LYS A 136 -3.31 -27.62 -36.31
CA LYS A 136 -4.26 -28.07 -35.28
C LYS A 136 -5.55 -27.25 -35.31
N ALA A 137 -5.45 -25.92 -35.28
CA ALA A 137 -6.61 -25.02 -35.32
C ALA A 137 -7.46 -25.21 -36.60
N LEU A 138 -6.83 -25.48 -37.74
CA LEU A 138 -7.54 -25.80 -38.98
C LEU A 138 -8.26 -27.15 -38.92
N GLY A 139 -7.61 -28.17 -38.35
CA GLY A 139 -8.21 -29.48 -38.12
C GLY A 139 -9.44 -29.42 -37.21
N GLU A 140 -9.44 -28.49 -36.25
CA GLU A 140 -10.58 -28.18 -35.37
C GLU A 140 -11.62 -27.26 -36.05
N GLY A 141 -11.42 -26.87 -37.32
CA GLY A 141 -12.37 -26.09 -38.12
C GLY A 141 -12.23 -24.57 -38.00
N PHE A 142 -11.24 -24.05 -37.26
CA PHE A 142 -11.01 -22.61 -37.13
C PHE A 142 -10.17 -22.08 -38.31
N LYS A 143 -10.81 -21.24 -39.15
CA LYS A 143 -10.19 -20.65 -40.36
C LYS A 143 -9.92 -19.16 -40.19
N ASP A 144 -8.88 -18.65 -40.83
CA ASP A 144 -8.61 -17.21 -40.89
C ASP A 144 -9.65 -16.45 -41.73
N GLY A 145 -9.67 -15.12 -41.57
CA GLY A 145 -10.46 -14.21 -42.41
C GLY A 145 -11.92 -14.07 -41.99
N GLY A 146 -12.70 -13.44 -42.88
CA GLY A 146 -14.10 -13.10 -42.66
C GLY A 146 -14.35 -11.72 -42.04
N TYR A 147 -13.31 -10.89 -41.87
CA TYR A 147 -13.41 -9.57 -41.23
C TYR A 147 -12.59 -8.47 -41.96
N GLY A 148 -12.48 -8.59 -43.30
CA GLY A 148 -11.85 -7.60 -44.19
C GLY A 148 -11.01 -8.25 -45.30
N ALA A 149 -11.54 -8.25 -46.54
CA ALA A 149 -10.84 -8.62 -47.78
C ALA A 149 -11.62 -8.17 -49.04
N SER A 150 -12.33 -7.04 -49.01
CA SER A 150 -12.79 -6.38 -50.24
C SER A 150 -11.94 -5.13 -50.48
N ARG A 151 -11.85 -4.68 -51.74
CA ARG A 151 -11.16 -3.44 -52.12
C ARG A 151 -11.65 -2.21 -51.34
N ASP A 152 -12.89 -2.25 -50.85
CA ASP A 152 -13.58 -1.11 -50.25
C ASP A 152 -13.59 -1.15 -48.71
N THR A 153 -13.19 -2.28 -48.09
CA THR A 153 -13.13 -2.44 -46.62
C THR A 153 -11.81 -3.08 -46.18
N PRO A 154 -10.71 -2.31 -46.20
CA PRO A 154 -9.41 -2.81 -45.77
C PRO A 154 -9.47 -3.27 -44.31
N TYR A 155 -8.66 -4.30 -44.02
CA TYR A 155 -8.49 -4.80 -42.67
C TYR A 155 -7.90 -3.70 -41.79
N THR A 156 -8.56 -3.45 -40.66
CA THR A 156 -8.15 -2.46 -39.66
C THR A 156 -7.45 -3.19 -38.52
N GLY A 157 -6.12 -3.21 -38.52
CA GLY A 157 -5.36 -3.71 -37.39
C GLY A 157 -3.91 -4.05 -37.72
N ASP A 158 -3.10 -4.22 -36.67
CA ASP A 158 -1.77 -4.78 -36.78
C ASP A 158 -1.88 -6.30 -36.83
N VAL A 159 -1.66 -6.88 -38.02
CA VAL A 159 -1.67 -8.34 -38.21
C VAL A 159 -0.55 -9.05 -37.46
N PHE A 160 0.49 -8.36 -36.99
CA PHE A 160 1.63 -8.94 -36.28
C PHE A 160 1.49 -8.86 -34.75
N GLN A 161 0.45 -8.17 -34.26
CA GLN A 161 0.16 -8.10 -32.83
C GLN A 161 -0.17 -9.50 -32.28
N VAL A 162 0.42 -9.84 -31.12
CA VAL A 162 0.05 -11.03 -30.33
C VAL A 162 -0.90 -10.68 -29.20
N GLY A 163 -1.63 -11.70 -28.72
CA GLY A 163 -2.62 -11.57 -27.66
C GLY A 163 -2.07 -11.80 -26.24
N GLY A 164 -3.00 -11.92 -25.30
CA GLY A 164 -2.71 -12.22 -23.90
C GLY A 164 -3.98 -12.49 -23.10
N VAL A 165 -3.82 -13.01 -21.89
CA VAL A 165 -4.92 -13.30 -20.97
C VAL A 165 -4.57 -12.82 -19.58
N PHE A 166 -5.50 -12.16 -18.91
CA PHE A 166 -5.29 -11.58 -17.60
C PHE A 166 -6.49 -11.91 -16.70
N VAL A 167 -6.24 -12.21 -15.44
CA VAL A 167 -7.28 -12.26 -14.43
C VAL A 167 -7.16 -11.02 -13.58
N LEU A 168 -8.17 -10.16 -13.67
CA LEU A 168 -8.20 -8.84 -13.08
C LEU A 168 -9.34 -8.75 -12.07
N GLY A 169 -9.04 -8.35 -10.85
CA GLY A 169 -10.01 -8.19 -9.77
C GLY A 169 -10.41 -6.74 -9.55
N ALA A 170 -11.56 -6.55 -8.87
CA ALA A 170 -11.99 -5.25 -8.37
C ALA A 170 -10.86 -4.54 -7.61
N GLY A 171 -10.72 -3.23 -7.82
CA GLY A 171 -9.61 -2.46 -7.22
C GLY A 171 -8.27 -2.57 -7.95
N ASN A 172 -8.26 -3.00 -9.22
CA ASN A 172 -7.08 -3.02 -10.11
C ASN A 172 -5.99 -4.03 -9.69
N VAL A 173 -6.43 -5.18 -9.16
CA VAL A 173 -5.56 -6.32 -8.82
C VAL A 173 -5.36 -7.20 -10.06
N CYS A 174 -4.13 -7.64 -10.31
CA CYS A 174 -3.80 -8.55 -11.41
C CYS A 174 -3.29 -9.86 -10.81
N ASP A 175 -4.16 -10.86 -10.72
CA ASP A 175 -3.84 -12.16 -10.11
C ASP A 175 -3.15 -13.09 -11.09
N PHE A 176 -3.41 -12.91 -12.38
CA PHE A 176 -2.78 -13.70 -13.41
C PHE A 176 -2.50 -12.85 -14.65
N ALA A 177 -1.34 -13.05 -15.25
CA ALA A 177 -0.95 -12.38 -16.47
C ALA A 177 -0.19 -13.35 -17.37
N PHE A 178 -0.79 -13.64 -18.52
CA PHE A 178 -0.20 -14.42 -19.58
C PHE A 178 -0.06 -13.55 -20.82
N ARG A 179 1.17 -13.38 -21.30
CA ARG A 179 1.46 -12.64 -22.53
C ARG A 179 1.91 -13.66 -23.57
N SER A 180 1.15 -13.79 -24.65
CA SER A 180 1.46 -14.75 -25.70
C SER A 180 2.84 -14.48 -26.29
N LYS A 181 3.67 -15.52 -26.39
CA LYS A 181 4.99 -15.44 -27.02
C LYS A 181 4.89 -15.43 -28.55
N HIS A 182 3.84 -16.03 -29.11
CA HIS A 182 3.56 -16.07 -30.53
C HIS A 182 2.05 -16.24 -30.79
N ALA A 183 1.62 -16.13 -32.04
CA ALA A 183 0.23 -16.42 -32.40
C ALA A 183 -0.13 -17.88 -32.02
N GLY A 184 -1.30 -18.07 -31.41
CA GLY A 184 -1.73 -19.39 -30.91
C GLY A 184 -1.16 -19.81 -29.56
N ASP A 185 -0.22 -19.06 -28.97
CA ASP A 185 0.25 -19.30 -27.60
C ASP A 185 -0.81 -18.85 -26.60
N HIS A 186 -1.63 -19.78 -26.14
CA HIS A 186 -2.74 -19.56 -25.22
C HIS A 186 -2.57 -20.43 -23.98
N PRO A 187 -2.86 -19.91 -22.77
CA PRO A 187 -2.85 -20.72 -21.56
C PRO A 187 -3.97 -21.77 -21.62
N ASP A 188 -3.76 -22.92 -20.98
CA ASP A 188 -4.78 -23.95 -20.83
C ASP A 188 -5.99 -23.41 -20.05
N VAL A 189 -7.19 -23.80 -20.47
CA VAL A 189 -8.44 -23.35 -19.83
C VAL A 189 -8.51 -23.76 -18.35
N SER A 190 -7.93 -24.92 -18.00
CA SER A 190 -7.86 -25.38 -16.61
C SER A 190 -7.04 -24.40 -15.78
N LEU A 191 -5.88 -23.95 -16.28
CA LEU A 191 -5.07 -22.93 -15.60
C LEU A 191 -5.81 -21.60 -15.46
N LEU A 192 -6.61 -21.21 -16.46
CA LEU A 192 -7.44 -20.01 -16.38
C LEU A 192 -8.53 -20.14 -15.30
N LEU A 193 -9.17 -21.30 -15.20
CA LEU A 193 -10.15 -21.57 -14.16
C LEU A 193 -9.53 -21.54 -12.76
N GLU A 194 -8.35 -22.13 -12.57
CA GLU A 194 -7.64 -22.08 -11.29
C GLU A 194 -7.26 -20.65 -10.91
N ALA A 195 -6.74 -19.88 -11.87
CA ALA A 195 -6.38 -18.48 -11.66
C ALA A 195 -7.61 -17.58 -11.41
N ALA A 196 -8.72 -17.84 -12.11
CA ALA A 196 -9.96 -17.10 -11.96
C ALA A 196 -10.66 -17.39 -10.62
N THR A 197 -10.76 -18.65 -10.23
CA THR A 197 -11.45 -19.06 -9.01
C THR A 197 -10.59 -18.95 -7.75
N GLY A 198 -9.26 -18.94 -7.89
CA GLY A 198 -8.34 -19.01 -6.77
C GLY A 198 -8.23 -20.41 -6.16
N VAL A 199 -8.76 -21.45 -6.81
CA VAL A 199 -8.78 -22.84 -6.32
C VAL A 199 -8.23 -23.77 -7.40
N LYS A 200 -7.27 -24.62 -7.02
CA LYS A 200 -6.69 -25.63 -7.91
C LYS A 200 -7.62 -26.81 -8.11
N THR A 201 -7.33 -27.60 -9.14
CA THR A 201 -8.02 -28.87 -9.44
C THR A 201 -8.01 -29.89 -8.29
N ASP A 202 -7.06 -29.82 -7.36
CA ASP A 202 -6.98 -30.65 -6.15
C ASP A 202 -7.70 -30.06 -4.92
N GLY A 203 -8.35 -28.91 -5.07
CA GLY A 203 -9.07 -28.20 -4.01
C GLY A 203 -8.19 -27.32 -3.12
N SER A 204 -6.87 -27.26 -3.37
CA SER A 204 -5.97 -26.33 -2.65
C SER A 204 -6.06 -24.91 -3.21
N ASP A 205 -5.69 -23.92 -2.40
CA ASP A 205 -5.65 -22.53 -2.85
C ASP A 205 -4.65 -22.36 -4.02
N PHE A 206 -5.03 -21.55 -4.99
CA PHE A 206 -4.14 -21.07 -6.05
C PHE A 206 -3.48 -19.76 -5.57
N PRO A 207 -2.23 -19.80 -5.06
CA PRO A 207 -1.53 -18.58 -4.72
C PRO A 207 -1.16 -17.85 -6.00
N SER A 208 -1.79 -16.69 -6.23
CA SER A 208 -1.47 -15.86 -7.39
C SER A 208 0.04 -15.55 -7.42
N PRO A 209 0.69 -15.49 -8.59
CA PRO A 209 2.11 -15.10 -8.68
C PRO A 209 2.40 -13.74 -8.02
N ALA A 210 1.42 -12.82 -7.99
CA ALA A 210 1.52 -11.56 -7.28
C ALA A 210 1.55 -11.77 -5.75
N THR A 211 0.69 -12.64 -5.22
CA THR A 211 0.67 -13.04 -3.81
C THR A 211 1.96 -13.76 -3.44
N THR A 212 2.43 -14.70 -4.25
CA THR A 212 3.69 -15.43 -4.02
C THR A 212 4.89 -14.48 -4.00
N ALA A 213 5.01 -13.59 -4.99
CA ALA A 213 6.07 -12.58 -5.03
C ALA A 213 6.00 -11.60 -3.85
N TRP A 214 4.79 -11.29 -3.36
CA TRP A 214 4.59 -10.47 -2.16
C TRP A 214 5.02 -11.22 -0.88
N VAL A 215 4.62 -12.49 -0.71
CA VAL A 215 5.01 -13.37 0.40
C VAL A 215 6.53 -13.59 0.43
N GLU A 216 7.16 -13.77 -0.74
CA GLU A 216 8.61 -13.88 -0.89
C GLU A 216 9.33 -12.59 -0.49
N ARG A 217 8.81 -11.42 -0.89
CA ARG A 217 9.35 -10.11 -0.49
C ARG A 217 9.22 -9.84 1.00
N LEU A 218 8.19 -10.37 1.65
CA LEU A 218 8.03 -10.30 3.10
C LEU A 218 9.00 -11.22 3.86
N GLY A 219 9.76 -12.07 3.16
CA GLY A 219 10.72 -12.99 3.79
C GLY A 219 10.07 -14.13 4.57
N ALA A 220 8.77 -14.40 4.36
CA ALA A 220 8.02 -15.45 5.08
C ALA A 220 8.56 -16.87 4.81
N GLY A 221 9.42 -17.05 3.78
CA GLY A 221 10.13 -18.30 3.51
C GLY A 221 11.39 -18.57 4.36
N LYS A 222 11.81 -17.66 5.25
CA LYS A 222 12.94 -17.91 6.18
C LYS A 222 12.53 -18.36 7.58
N ALA A 223 11.24 -18.60 7.82
CA ALA A 223 10.75 -18.97 9.14
C ALA A 223 9.77 -20.16 9.15
N VAL A 224 9.92 -21.17 8.28
CA VAL A 224 9.27 -22.48 8.49
C VAL A 224 10.16 -23.59 7.91
N ALA A 225 11.29 -23.86 8.56
CA ALA A 225 12.00 -25.13 8.40
C ALA A 225 12.54 -25.58 9.75
N ARG A 226 11.88 -26.61 10.30
CA ARG A 226 12.26 -27.45 11.45
C ARG A 226 12.25 -26.80 12.84
N GLN A 227 11.07 -26.85 13.46
CA GLN A 227 10.97 -27.32 14.84
C GLN A 227 9.99 -28.50 14.90
N THR A 228 10.36 -29.59 14.23
CA THR A 228 9.86 -30.93 14.55
C THR A 228 10.91 -31.60 15.42
N SER A 229 10.67 -31.55 16.74
CA SER A 229 11.10 -32.50 17.77
C SER A 229 12.28 -33.43 17.46
N SER A 230 13.41 -33.22 18.14
CA SER A 230 14.10 -34.33 18.80
C SER A 230 14.08 -34.08 20.30
N MET A 231 13.40 -34.99 21.02
CA MET A 231 13.61 -35.21 22.44
C MET A 231 15.11 -35.45 22.66
N GLY A 232 15.73 -34.57 23.45
CA GLY A 232 17.10 -34.70 23.92
C GLY A 232 17.17 -34.18 25.36
N SER A 233 16.92 -35.10 26.30
CA SER A 233 17.39 -35.08 27.70
C SER A 233 17.41 -33.75 28.45
N CYS A 234 16.37 -33.50 29.27
CA CYS A 234 16.46 -32.62 30.43
C CYS A 234 17.60 -33.07 31.36
N PRO A 235 18.51 -32.18 31.82
CA PRO A 235 19.33 -32.48 32.98
C PRO A 235 18.44 -32.45 34.24
N ALA A 236 18.60 -33.48 35.08
CA ALA A 236 17.82 -33.76 36.29
C ALA A 236 17.92 -32.71 37.42
N SER A 237 18.38 -31.49 37.15
CA SER A 237 18.56 -30.43 38.14
C SER A 237 17.38 -29.45 38.25
N TRP A 238 16.45 -29.44 37.30
CA TRP A 238 15.30 -28.50 37.31
C TRP A 238 14.06 -29.00 38.04
N LEU A 239 13.92 -30.31 38.26
CA LEU A 239 12.81 -30.89 39.04
C LEU A 239 13.02 -30.80 40.57
N VAL A 240 14.26 -30.59 41.02
CA VAL A 240 14.60 -30.39 42.44
C VAL A 240 14.24 -28.97 42.90
N PHE A 241 14.39 -27.96 42.03
CA PHE A 241 14.08 -26.57 42.36
C PHE A 241 12.58 -26.28 42.45
N ILE A 242 11.76 -26.89 41.59
CA ILE A 242 10.30 -26.73 41.64
C ILE A 242 9.72 -27.45 42.86
N SER A 243 10.29 -28.59 43.27
CA SER A 243 9.82 -29.33 44.45
C SER A 243 10.16 -28.63 45.78
N LEU A 244 11.33 -27.97 45.86
CA LEU A 244 11.73 -27.20 47.06
C LEU A 244 10.98 -25.87 47.20
N PHE A 245 10.60 -25.23 46.10
CA PHE A 245 9.85 -23.97 46.11
C PHE A 245 8.39 -24.17 46.54
N PHE A 246 7.77 -25.31 46.19
CA PHE A 246 6.43 -25.66 46.65
C PHE A 246 6.40 -26.24 48.07
N LEU A 247 7.48 -26.87 48.56
CA LEU A 247 7.59 -27.30 49.96
C LEU A 247 7.73 -26.12 50.95
N ALA A 248 8.39 -25.03 50.54
CA ALA A 248 8.56 -23.84 51.37
C ALA A 248 7.28 -22.98 51.48
N LEU A 249 6.41 -23.02 50.47
CA LEU A 249 5.14 -22.27 50.47
C LEU A 249 4.03 -22.98 51.28
N ALA A 250 4.09 -24.31 51.41
CA ALA A 250 3.12 -25.09 52.19
C ALA A 250 3.37 -25.08 53.71
N ALA A 251 4.55 -24.62 54.17
CA ALA A 251 4.90 -24.54 55.59
C ALA A 251 4.42 -23.25 56.30
N CYS A 252 3.83 -22.29 55.57
CA CYS A 252 3.42 -21.00 56.14
C CYS A 252 1.90 -20.84 56.36
N LEU A 253 1.07 -21.84 56.02
CA LEU A 253 -0.39 -21.72 56.17
C LEU A 253 -1.02 -23.09 56.54
N ALA A 254 -1.11 -23.38 57.84
CA ALA A 254 -2.28 -24.00 58.52
C ALA A 254 -1.90 -24.79 59.81
N PRO A 255 -2.80 -24.87 60.80
CA PRO A 255 -2.47 -25.22 62.19
C PRO A 255 -2.59 -26.71 62.52
N SER A 256 -2.04 -27.07 63.68
CA SER A 256 -1.89 -28.40 64.28
C SER A 256 -3.21 -29.18 64.42
N THR A 257 -3.23 -30.46 64.01
CA THR A 257 -3.87 -31.59 64.72
C THR A 257 -3.51 -32.94 64.06
N LEU A 258 -3.54 -34.00 64.87
CA LEU A 258 -2.93 -35.33 64.70
C LEU A 258 -3.70 -36.33 63.80
N MET A 259 -2.92 -37.27 63.20
CA MET A 259 -3.17 -38.71 62.92
C MET A 259 -4.19 -39.12 61.81
N PRO A 260 -4.19 -40.38 61.30
CA PRO A 260 -3.10 -41.26 60.83
C PRO A 260 -3.45 -41.90 59.42
N PRO A 261 -2.71 -42.90 58.86
CA PRO A 261 -2.63 -43.15 57.41
C PRO A 261 -3.56 -44.27 56.90
N LEU A 262 -3.80 -44.30 55.57
CA LEU A 262 -4.34 -45.47 54.86
C LEU A 262 -3.67 -45.68 53.49
N GLU A 263 -3.45 -46.96 53.19
CA GLU A 263 -2.71 -47.56 52.08
C GLU A 263 -3.44 -47.56 50.72
N ALA A 264 -2.60 -47.61 49.66
CA ALA A 264 -2.68 -48.36 48.40
C ALA A 264 -3.90 -48.26 47.46
N VAL A 265 -3.62 -48.15 46.14
CA VAL A 265 -3.90 -49.16 45.09
C VAL A 265 -3.59 -48.56 43.70
N SER A 266 -2.90 -49.32 42.84
CA SER A 266 -2.60 -48.99 41.43
C SER A 266 -3.56 -49.68 40.44
N PRO A 267 -3.83 -49.10 39.25
CA PRO A 267 -4.37 -49.84 38.09
C PRO A 267 -3.49 -49.73 36.80
N PRO A 268 -3.79 -50.52 35.72
CA PRO A 268 -2.82 -51.21 34.84
C PRO A 268 -2.61 -50.56 33.45
N PRO A 269 -1.71 -51.10 32.57
CA PRO A 269 -1.34 -50.45 31.31
C PRO A 269 -2.10 -50.96 30.05
N PRO A 270 -2.21 -50.14 28.98
CA PRO A 270 -2.75 -50.54 27.68
C PRO A 270 -1.67 -50.89 26.60
N PRO A 271 -2.04 -51.46 25.44
CA PRO A 271 -1.21 -52.40 24.65
C PRO A 271 -0.48 -51.80 23.42
N ALA A 272 0.43 -52.60 22.83
CA ALA A 272 1.35 -52.25 21.74
C ALA A 272 0.83 -52.59 20.32
N PRO A 273 1.33 -51.94 19.24
CA PRO A 273 1.09 -52.35 17.85
C PRO A 273 2.29 -52.99 17.13
N HIS A 274 1.98 -53.96 16.26
CA HIS A 274 2.81 -54.59 15.21
C HIS A 274 3.00 -53.63 14.02
N GLY A 275 3.95 -53.70 13.06
CA GLY A 275 4.89 -54.74 12.64
C GLY A 275 4.88 -54.86 11.10
N LEU A 276 5.42 -53.89 10.34
CA LEU A 276 5.60 -54.02 8.86
C LEU A 276 6.50 -52.97 8.18
N ALA A 277 7.59 -52.51 8.81
CA ALA A 277 8.62 -51.70 8.12
C ALA A 277 10.04 -52.23 8.42
N ARG A 278 10.18 -53.55 8.43
CA ARG A 278 11.43 -54.29 8.67
C ARG A 278 12.07 -54.79 7.37
N PHE A 279 11.78 -54.17 6.24
CA PHE A 279 12.29 -54.61 4.95
C PHE A 279 12.74 -53.39 4.15
N LEU A 280 13.95 -53.46 3.61
CA LEU A 280 14.60 -52.50 2.71
C LEU A 280 15.44 -51.41 3.38
N LEU A 281 16.71 -51.78 3.63
CA LEU A 281 17.97 -51.02 3.47
C LEU A 281 18.93 -51.36 4.63
N LYS A 282 19.28 -52.63 4.88
CA LYS A 282 20.35 -53.39 4.19
C LYS A 282 20.80 -52.80 2.84
N LEU A 283 21.93 -52.11 2.84
CA LEU A 283 23.03 -52.13 1.86
C LEU A 283 24.16 -51.25 2.50
N ILE A 284 25.05 -51.81 3.34
CA ILE A 284 26.41 -52.32 3.01
C ILE A 284 27.37 -51.14 2.63
N ARG A 285 28.59 -50.89 3.16
CA ARG A 285 29.56 -51.56 4.08
C ARG A 285 30.67 -50.55 4.50
N ILE A 286 31.03 -50.48 5.80
CA ILE A 286 32.30 -50.85 6.51
C ILE A 286 33.65 -50.65 5.73
N PRO A 287 34.82 -50.20 6.31
CA PRO A 287 35.46 -50.68 7.57
C PRO A 287 36.20 -49.73 8.55
N THR A 288 36.45 -50.36 9.71
CA THR A 288 37.15 -50.12 11.00
C THR A 288 38.64 -49.70 10.94
N ALA A 289 39.26 -49.05 11.95
CA ALA A 289 39.74 -49.64 13.24
C ALA A 289 40.37 -48.58 14.23
N PRO A 290 40.70 -48.92 15.51
CA PRO A 290 40.68 -48.03 16.71
C PRO A 290 42.04 -47.81 17.43
N ILE A 291 42.15 -46.83 18.36
CA ILE A 291 43.27 -46.64 19.34
C ILE A 291 42.76 -46.01 20.69
N PRO A 292 43.35 -46.32 21.89
CA PRO A 292 42.70 -46.35 23.22
C PRO A 292 43.01 -45.12 24.16
N PRO A 293 42.49 -45.06 25.41
CA PRO A 293 42.38 -43.82 26.19
C PRO A 293 43.46 -43.64 27.29
N PRO A 294 43.59 -42.43 27.86
CA PRO A 294 44.24 -42.23 29.17
C PRO A 294 43.34 -41.48 30.22
N PRO A 295 43.77 -41.45 31.50
CA PRO A 295 42.92 -41.56 32.70
C PRO A 295 42.61 -40.19 33.40
N PRO A 296 41.78 -40.15 34.47
CA PRO A 296 41.38 -38.90 35.10
C PRO A 296 42.34 -38.47 36.22
N PRO A 297 42.39 -37.17 36.57
CA PRO A 297 42.87 -36.78 37.89
C PRO A 297 41.90 -35.86 38.65
N ASP A 298 41.47 -36.40 39.79
CA ASP A 298 41.58 -35.91 41.16
C ASP A 298 41.21 -34.49 41.61
N ALA A 299 40.40 -34.51 42.67
CA ALA A 299 39.96 -33.41 43.50
C ALA A 299 41.07 -32.97 44.47
N THR A 300 41.61 -31.77 44.28
CA THR A 300 42.10 -30.87 45.33
C THR A 300 42.49 -29.53 44.70
N SER A 301 41.50 -28.72 44.33
CA SER A 301 41.69 -27.29 43.97
C SER A 301 40.41 -26.45 44.09
N ALA A 302 39.43 -26.90 44.88
CA ALA A 302 38.13 -26.26 45.00
C ALA A 302 38.02 -25.21 46.12
N PHE A 303 39.11 -24.78 46.76
CA PHE A 303 39.01 -23.96 47.98
C PHE A 303 39.83 -22.66 48.01
N ARG A 304 40.49 -22.24 46.93
CA ARG A 304 41.27 -20.98 46.93
C ARG A 304 41.15 -20.05 45.71
N LEU A 305 40.22 -20.32 44.79
CA LEU A 305 39.87 -19.37 43.71
C LEU A 305 38.43 -18.82 43.83
N ALA A 306 37.83 -18.91 45.01
CA ALA A 306 36.49 -18.37 45.30
C ALA A 306 36.52 -16.92 45.84
N LEU A 307 37.67 -16.25 45.83
CA LEU A 307 37.85 -14.93 46.47
C LEU A 307 38.35 -13.81 45.56
N THR A 308 38.47 -14.03 44.26
CA THR A 308 38.88 -12.98 43.30
C THR A 308 37.92 -12.74 42.13
N PHE A 309 36.82 -13.49 42.01
CA PHE A 309 35.76 -13.24 41.01
C PHE A 309 34.44 -12.69 41.60
N GLY A 310 34.44 -12.29 42.88
CA GLY A 310 33.28 -11.75 43.59
C GLY A 310 32.96 -10.26 43.34
N ALA A 311 33.74 -9.54 42.52
CA ALA A 311 33.60 -8.08 42.39
C ALA A 311 33.35 -7.56 40.96
N LEU A 312 33.19 -8.43 39.95
CA LEU A 312 32.92 -8.01 38.56
C LEU A 312 31.66 -8.65 37.93
N GLY A 313 30.86 -9.38 38.72
CA GLY A 313 29.63 -10.04 38.27
C GLY A 313 28.30 -9.37 38.68
N CYS A 314 28.32 -8.29 39.46
CA CYS A 314 27.10 -7.64 39.99
C CYS A 314 26.63 -6.40 39.19
N GLY A 315 27.32 -6.00 38.11
CA GLY A 315 26.94 -4.83 37.31
C GLY A 315 26.01 -5.10 36.12
N LEU A 316 25.78 -6.36 35.74
CA LEU A 316 25.12 -6.71 34.47
C LEU A 316 23.86 -7.59 34.60
N LEU A 317 23.41 -7.89 35.83
CA LEU A 317 22.20 -8.70 36.08
C LEU A 317 21.08 -7.97 36.83
N VAL A 318 21.18 -6.64 36.98
CA VAL A 318 20.06 -5.79 37.48
C VAL A 318 19.32 -5.08 36.34
N SER A 319 19.83 -5.09 35.11
CA SER A 319 19.17 -4.44 33.96
C SER A 319 18.19 -5.33 33.18
N SER A 320 18.19 -6.65 33.42
CA SER A 320 17.38 -7.59 32.63
C SER A 320 16.17 -8.17 33.37
N ALA A 321 16.02 -7.91 34.67
CA ALA A 321 14.90 -8.42 35.47
C ALA A 321 13.81 -7.37 35.78
N LEU A 322 14.06 -6.08 35.49
CA LEU A 322 13.07 -5.00 35.60
C LEU A 322 12.27 -4.73 34.31
N LEU A 323 12.51 -5.51 33.25
CA LEU A 323 11.86 -5.37 31.94
C LEU A 323 10.74 -6.39 31.67
N LEU A 324 10.44 -7.31 32.60
CA LEU A 324 9.44 -8.38 32.38
C LEU A 324 8.27 -8.41 33.36
N LEU A 325 8.05 -7.34 34.12
CA LEU A 325 6.82 -7.15 34.90
C LEU A 325 6.29 -5.73 34.71
N ARG A 326 5.63 -5.49 33.57
CA ARG A 326 4.61 -4.42 33.46
C ARG A 326 3.27 -5.08 33.14
N PRO A 327 2.23 -4.83 33.94
CA PRO A 327 0.90 -5.36 33.65
C PRO A 327 0.38 -4.74 32.34
N ARG A 328 -0.29 -5.55 31.52
CA ARG A 328 -1.06 -5.09 30.36
C ARG A 328 -2.13 -4.12 30.86
N CYS A 329 -1.87 -2.83 30.73
CA CYS A 329 -2.87 -1.79 30.91
C CYS A 329 -3.71 -1.69 29.61
N PRO A 330 -5.04 -1.61 29.67
CA PRO A 330 -5.85 -1.35 28.50
C PRO A 330 -5.46 0.01 27.92
N GLN A 331 -5.21 0.08 26.62
CA GLN A 331 -5.00 1.35 25.90
C GLN A 331 -6.30 2.16 25.93
N PHE A 332 -6.50 2.95 26.97
CA PHE A 332 -7.32 4.14 26.86
C PHE A 332 -6.48 5.19 26.12
N ALA A 333 -6.89 5.51 24.89
CA ALA A 333 -6.43 6.72 24.22
C ALA A 333 -6.76 7.91 25.15
N PRO A 334 -5.79 8.77 25.50
CA PRO A 334 -6.09 9.96 26.28
C PRO A 334 -7.06 10.81 25.45
N GLN A 335 -8.26 11.03 25.97
CA GLN A 335 -9.21 11.96 25.38
C GLN A 335 -8.58 13.36 25.40
N LEU A 336 -8.35 13.91 24.19
CA LEU A 336 -7.94 15.28 23.99
C LEU A 336 -9.08 16.22 24.43
N PRO A 337 -8.87 17.15 25.38
CA PRO A 337 -9.91 18.10 25.77
C PRO A 337 -9.98 19.32 24.81
N ASN A 338 -11.19 19.59 24.32
CA ASN A 338 -11.84 20.87 23.97
C ASN A 338 -11.02 22.05 23.37
N ALA A 339 -10.07 21.81 22.47
CA ALA A 339 -9.56 22.87 21.62
C ALA A 339 -9.58 22.38 20.17
N SER A 340 -10.55 22.88 19.40
CA SER A 340 -11.20 22.23 18.25
C SER A 340 -11.85 20.90 18.64
N ALA A 341 -13.16 20.75 18.43
CA ALA A 341 -13.91 19.52 18.73
C ALA A 341 -13.47 18.30 17.89
N GLU A 342 -12.41 18.46 17.09
CA GLU A 342 -12.01 17.57 16.02
C GLU A 342 -11.07 16.46 16.50
N ARG A 343 -11.41 15.24 16.12
CA ARG A 343 -10.69 14.04 16.52
C ARG A 343 -9.45 13.86 15.63
N LEU A 344 -8.26 13.91 16.24
CA LEU A 344 -7.01 13.51 15.59
C LEU A 344 -6.90 11.99 15.57
N PHE A 345 -6.57 11.42 14.41
CA PHE A 345 -6.37 10.00 14.23
C PHE A 345 -4.91 9.71 13.91
N SER A 346 -4.38 8.61 14.44
CA SER A 346 -3.14 8.01 13.96
C SER A 346 -3.37 7.27 12.64
N PRO A 347 -2.32 7.07 11.82
CA PRO A 347 -2.43 6.24 10.63
C PRO A 347 -2.98 4.83 10.89
N THR A 348 -2.63 4.23 12.03
CA THR A 348 -3.13 2.90 12.43
C THR A 348 -4.64 2.92 12.71
N GLU A 349 -5.14 3.91 13.45
CA GLU A 349 -6.58 4.03 13.71
C GLU A 349 -7.38 4.21 12.41
N VAL A 350 -6.85 4.97 11.46
CA VAL A 350 -7.47 5.12 10.13
C VAL A 350 -7.53 3.80 9.38
N ASP A 351 -6.46 3.00 9.41
CA ASP A 351 -6.44 1.68 8.77
C ASP A 351 -7.46 0.74 9.42
N GLU A 352 -7.55 0.73 10.75
CA GLU A 352 -8.53 -0.06 11.51
C GLU A 352 -9.96 0.33 11.15
N MET A 353 -10.28 1.64 11.13
CA MET A 353 -11.59 2.13 10.70
C MET A 353 -11.91 1.70 9.26
N ALA A 354 -10.94 1.76 8.36
CA ALA A 354 -11.15 1.37 6.98
C ALA A 354 -11.35 -0.14 6.81
N VAL A 355 -10.67 -0.97 7.60
CA VAL A 355 -10.92 -2.43 7.65
C VAL A 355 -12.31 -2.72 8.18
N GLN A 356 -12.70 -2.11 9.30
CA GLN A 356 -14.02 -2.29 9.92
C GLN A 356 -15.16 -1.93 8.96
N ARG A 357 -14.96 -0.87 8.16
CA ARG A 357 -15.95 -0.38 7.18
C ARG A 357 -15.82 -1.01 5.79
N GLN A 358 -14.98 -2.04 5.64
CA GLN A 358 -14.71 -2.72 4.37
C GLN A 358 -14.21 -1.80 3.24
N LEU A 359 -13.61 -0.65 3.60
CA LEU A 359 -12.99 0.31 2.67
C LEU A 359 -11.53 -0.09 2.36
N VAL A 360 -11.29 -1.38 2.13
CA VAL A 360 -9.93 -1.97 2.02
C VAL A 360 -9.31 -1.81 0.62
N THR A 361 -10.10 -1.36 -0.35
CA THR A 361 -9.69 -1.11 -1.73
C THR A 361 -8.90 0.21 -1.88
N CYS A 362 -7.74 0.37 -1.21
CA CYS A 362 -6.75 1.42 -1.57
C CYS A 362 -5.69 0.79 -2.47
N ASN A 363 -5.51 1.32 -3.68
CA ASN A 363 -4.33 1.00 -4.49
C ASN A 363 -3.16 1.89 -4.07
N CYS A 364 -2.44 1.45 -3.04
CA CYS A 364 -1.24 2.12 -2.50
C CYS A 364 -0.21 2.48 -3.58
N SER A 365 -0.12 1.71 -4.67
CA SER A 365 0.83 1.98 -5.77
C SER A 365 0.42 3.13 -6.70
N ARG A 366 -0.77 3.71 -6.51
CA ARG A 366 -1.37 4.71 -7.40
C ARG A 366 -1.62 6.08 -6.75
N VAL A 367 -1.15 6.30 -5.52
CA VAL A 367 -1.51 7.52 -4.77
C VAL A 367 -1.01 8.82 -5.42
N THR A 368 0.02 8.72 -6.27
CA THR A 368 0.47 9.82 -7.13
C THR A 368 0.33 9.49 -8.62
N SER A 369 -0.25 8.34 -8.99
CA SER A 369 -0.44 8.01 -10.41
C SER A 369 -1.55 8.89 -10.96
N GLY A 370 -1.24 9.70 -11.97
CA GLY A 370 -2.16 10.69 -12.52
C GLY A 370 -1.95 12.11 -11.97
N VAL A 371 -1.18 12.28 -10.89
CA VAL A 371 -0.76 13.61 -10.43
C VAL A 371 0.52 13.99 -11.16
N ASP A 372 0.43 14.93 -12.10
CA ASP A 372 1.61 15.53 -12.71
C ASP A 372 2.45 16.21 -11.62
N MET A 373 3.74 15.93 -11.56
CA MET A 373 4.72 16.49 -10.62
C MET A 373 5.86 17.23 -11.33
N GLU A 374 5.79 17.39 -12.66
CA GLU A 374 6.84 17.91 -13.55
C GLU A 374 6.46 19.24 -14.19
N THR A 375 5.18 19.45 -14.47
CA THR A 375 4.67 20.63 -15.17
C THR A 375 4.15 21.67 -14.17
N ALA A 376 4.38 22.97 -14.42
CA ALA A 376 3.81 24.02 -13.59
C ALA A 376 2.28 24.06 -13.75
N SER A 377 1.54 24.33 -12.68
CA SER A 377 0.06 24.28 -12.75
C SER A 377 -0.56 25.41 -13.55
N ALA A 378 0.20 26.48 -13.87
CA ALA A 378 -0.23 27.51 -14.81
C ALA A 378 -0.40 26.98 -16.24
N ASP A 379 0.21 25.82 -16.54
CA ASP A 379 0.11 25.14 -17.82
C ASP A 379 -0.98 24.04 -17.81
N PHE A 380 -1.68 23.85 -16.69
CA PHE A 380 -2.81 22.91 -16.62
C PHE A 380 -4.05 23.54 -17.27
N THR A 381 -4.68 22.80 -18.17
CA THR A 381 -6.04 23.11 -18.66
C THR A 381 -7.08 22.81 -17.56
N GLU A 382 -8.25 23.47 -17.58
CA GLU A 382 -9.36 23.15 -16.64
C GLU A 382 -9.75 21.66 -16.72
N GLU A 383 -9.68 21.08 -17.92
CA GLU A 383 -9.93 19.67 -18.19
C GLU A 383 -8.86 18.74 -17.58
N GLU A 384 -7.61 19.18 -17.44
CA GLU A 384 -6.57 18.44 -16.72
C GLU A 384 -6.74 18.56 -15.20
N ILE A 385 -7.15 19.72 -14.67
CA ILE A 385 -7.45 19.87 -13.23
C ILE A 385 -8.66 19.00 -12.82
N LEU A 386 -9.68 18.92 -13.68
CA LEU A 386 -10.86 18.07 -13.52
C LEU A 386 -10.61 16.60 -13.92
N GLY A 387 -9.64 16.35 -14.80
CA GLY A 387 -9.31 15.04 -15.39
C GLY A 387 -8.15 14.28 -14.71
N ILE A 388 -7.42 14.91 -13.79
CA ILE A 388 -6.45 14.23 -12.91
C ILE A 388 -7.21 13.36 -11.88
N ASP A 389 -7.73 12.21 -12.33
CA ASP A 389 -8.30 11.08 -11.54
C ASP A 389 -9.28 11.46 -10.39
N THR A 390 -9.76 12.70 -10.40
CA THR A 390 -10.65 13.27 -9.40
C THR A 390 -12.06 12.89 -9.70
N LEU A 391 -12.42 12.59 -10.95
CA LEU A 391 -13.65 11.89 -11.30
C LEU A 391 -13.66 10.44 -10.79
N THR A 392 -12.54 9.72 -10.74
CA THR A 392 -12.48 8.37 -10.14
C THR A 392 -12.62 8.42 -8.62
N THR A 393 -12.07 9.49 -8.01
CA THR A 393 -12.20 9.79 -6.58
C THR A 393 -13.61 10.31 -6.24
N LEU A 394 -14.20 11.15 -7.09
CA LEU A 394 -15.56 11.69 -6.98
C LEU A 394 -16.63 10.66 -7.31
N ASP A 395 -16.38 9.70 -8.20
CA ASP A 395 -17.24 8.53 -8.43
C ASP A 395 -17.19 7.57 -7.23
N ALA A 396 -16.00 7.40 -6.63
CA ALA A 396 -15.87 6.61 -5.40
C ALA A 396 -16.62 7.29 -4.24
N LEU A 397 -16.57 8.63 -4.16
CA LEU A 397 -17.34 9.43 -3.20
C LEU A 397 -18.85 9.47 -3.54
N GLY A 398 -19.21 9.55 -4.82
CA GLY A 398 -20.57 9.68 -5.34
C GLY A 398 -21.37 8.38 -5.29
N GLY A 399 -20.71 7.24 -5.55
CA GLY A 399 -21.28 5.91 -5.34
C GLY A 399 -21.55 5.61 -3.85
N LEU A 400 -20.73 6.15 -2.94
CA LEU A 400 -20.95 6.08 -1.50
C LEU A 400 -22.13 6.94 -1.02
N VAL A 401 -22.33 8.13 -1.62
CA VAL A 401 -23.49 9.00 -1.31
C VAL A 401 -24.80 8.41 -1.84
N ALA A 402 -24.78 7.70 -2.98
CA ALA A 402 -25.95 7.00 -3.51
C ALA A 402 -26.40 5.82 -2.64
N SER A 403 -25.46 5.12 -2.00
CA SER A 403 -25.74 3.99 -1.10
C SER A 403 -26.34 4.42 0.26
N VAL A 404 -26.08 5.65 0.71
CA VAL A 404 -26.68 6.22 1.94
C VAL A 404 -28.14 6.62 1.73
N LYS A 405 -28.56 6.95 0.50
CA LYS A 405 -29.97 7.26 0.19
C LYS A 405 -30.86 6.01 0.08
N SER A 406 -30.27 4.82 -0.12
CA SER A 406 -31.02 3.55 -0.23
C SER A 406 -31.07 2.73 1.04
N ALA A 407 -30.26 3.04 2.06
CA ALA A 407 -30.36 2.45 3.39
C ALA A 407 -31.35 3.26 4.25
N GLY A 408 -32.57 2.74 4.40
CA GLY A 408 -33.64 3.35 5.20
C GLY A 408 -33.19 3.70 6.62
N SER A 409 -33.73 4.82 7.11
CA SER A 409 -33.56 5.33 8.47
C SER A 409 -33.79 4.22 9.52
N PRO A 410 -32.81 3.91 10.40
CA PRO A 410 -33.08 3.08 11.56
C PRO A 410 -33.72 3.95 12.65
N THR A 411 -35.04 3.89 12.73
CA THR A 411 -35.79 4.29 13.93
C THR A 411 -35.47 3.31 15.06
N GLY A 412 -34.45 3.63 15.85
CA GLY A 412 -34.11 2.90 17.07
C GLY A 412 -33.60 3.88 18.12
N SER A 413 -34.47 4.26 19.05
CA SER A 413 -34.14 5.10 20.20
C SER A 413 -33.16 4.37 21.13
N ILE A 414 -31.94 4.88 21.26
CA ILE A 414 -30.98 4.49 22.29
C ILE A 414 -31.18 5.43 23.50
N PRO A 415 -31.17 4.93 24.76
CA PRO A 415 -31.39 5.77 25.94
C PRO A 415 -30.29 6.84 26.08
N GLN A 416 -30.69 8.09 26.29
CA GLN A 416 -29.79 9.21 26.57
C GLN A 416 -29.33 9.17 28.03
N ASP A 417 -28.03 9.05 28.25
CA ASP A 417 -27.37 9.36 29.52
C ASP A 417 -26.95 10.85 29.48
N PRO A 418 -27.33 11.70 30.45
CA PRO A 418 -27.17 13.15 30.34
C PRO A 418 -25.78 13.57 30.83
N GLY A 419 -24.81 13.78 29.93
CA GLY A 419 -23.48 14.22 30.38
C GLY A 419 -22.43 14.66 29.36
N GLU A 420 -22.66 14.65 28.04
CA GLU A 420 -21.63 15.07 27.08
C GLU A 420 -22.14 16.13 26.10
N GLY A 421 -21.37 17.21 25.94
CA GLY A 421 -21.62 18.27 24.96
C GLY A 421 -21.69 17.74 23.52
N PRO A 422 -22.07 18.56 22.53
CA PRO A 422 -22.42 18.07 21.21
C PRO A 422 -21.24 17.36 20.55
N LEU A 423 -21.26 16.02 20.58
CA LEU A 423 -20.32 15.16 19.88
C LEU A 423 -20.40 15.50 18.38
N LEU A 424 -19.25 15.81 17.77
CA LEU A 424 -19.18 15.94 16.32
C LEU A 424 -19.73 14.67 15.66
N PRO A 425 -20.46 14.80 14.54
CA PRO A 425 -20.95 13.63 13.83
C PRO A 425 -19.78 12.76 13.40
N PRO A 426 -19.90 11.42 13.51
CA PRO A 426 -18.82 10.50 13.16
C PRO A 426 -18.35 10.71 11.73
N LEU A 427 -17.09 10.33 11.44
CA LEU A 427 -16.59 10.36 10.07
C LEU A 427 -17.47 9.50 9.16
N ASN A 428 -17.81 10.01 7.98
CA ASN A 428 -18.49 9.25 6.95
C ASN A 428 -17.48 8.41 6.13
N ASN A 429 -17.96 7.51 5.27
CA ASN A 429 -17.07 6.62 4.50
C ASN A 429 -16.17 7.37 3.51
N ALA A 430 -16.66 8.46 2.94
CA ALA A 430 -15.93 9.35 2.06
C ALA A 430 -14.70 9.96 2.76
N GLU A 431 -14.88 10.45 3.98
CA GLU A 431 -13.81 11.04 4.80
C GLU A 431 -12.79 9.98 5.27
N VAL A 432 -13.26 8.80 5.67
CA VAL A 432 -12.37 7.68 6.01
C VAL A 432 -11.56 7.26 4.78
N HIS A 433 -12.15 7.29 3.59
CA HIS A 433 -11.44 7.02 2.35
C HIS A 433 -10.35 8.07 2.07
N GLN A 434 -10.63 9.36 2.23
CA GLN A 434 -9.64 10.42 2.06
C GLN A 434 -8.48 10.33 3.06
N LEU A 435 -8.77 10.06 4.33
CA LEU A 435 -7.75 9.80 5.35
C LEU A 435 -6.88 8.59 4.98
N ARG A 436 -7.49 7.53 4.45
CA ARG A 436 -6.75 6.36 3.97
C ARG A 436 -5.88 6.67 2.75
N LEU A 437 -6.35 7.47 1.80
CA LEU A 437 -5.55 7.93 0.67
C LEU A 437 -4.33 8.73 1.14
N MET A 438 -4.50 9.60 2.14
CA MET A 438 -3.39 10.32 2.77
C MET A 438 -2.40 9.36 3.48
N ASN A 439 -2.89 8.33 4.17
CA ASN A 439 -2.01 7.27 4.70
C ASN A 439 -1.21 6.58 3.59
N CYS A 440 -1.88 6.23 2.49
CA CYS A 440 -1.23 5.64 1.32
C CYS A 440 -0.16 6.64 0.76
N TYR A 441 -0.45 7.94 0.69
CA TYR A 441 0.49 8.98 0.21
C TYR A 441 1.74 9.09 1.09
N MET A 442 1.56 9.12 2.41
CA MET A 442 2.67 9.17 3.36
C MET A 442 3.59 7.95 3.24
N ARG A 443 3.02 6.75 3.05
CA ARG A 443 3.74 5.47 3.01
C ARG A 443 4.40 5.21 1.66
N GLU A 444 3.75 5.57 0.57
CA GLU A 444 4.14 5.13 -0.77
C GLU A 444 4.85 6.21 -1.57
N PHE A 445 4.61 7.49 -1.27
CA PHE A 445 5.28 8.59 -1.92
C PHE A 445 6.28 9.27 -0.99
N LEU A 446 5.83 9.82 0.15
CA LEU A 446 6.72 10.58 1.03
C LEU A 446 7.83 9.72 1.63
N SER A 447 7.53 8.45 1.93
CA SER A 447 8.50 7.51 2.52
C SER A 447 9.38 6.77 1.51
N LYS A 448 9.18 6.98 0.20
CA LYS A 448 9.94 6.29 -0.87
C LYS A 448 10.71 7.29 -1.72
N SER A 449 11.73 6.79 -2.43
CA SER A 449 12.48 7.60 -3.39
C SER A 449 11.66 7.92 -4.63
N HIS A 450 11.86 9.10 -5.21
CA HIS A 450 11.23 9.50 -6.46
C HIS A 450 12.30 9.79 -7.54
N PRO A 451 12.10 9.38 -8.82
CA PRO A 451 13.09 9.63 -9.89
C PRO A 451 13.45 11.10 -10.06
N LEU A 452 12.48 12.00 -9.87
CA LEU A 452 12.65 13.45 -10.01
C LEU A 452 13.22 14.13 -8.75
N LEU A 453 13.49 13.38 -7.67
CA LEU A 453 13.88 14.00 -6.40
C LEU A 453 15.23 14.73 -6.48
N GLY A 454 16.12 14.33 -7.39
CA GLY A 454 17.46 14.91 -7.53
C GLY A 454 18.46 14.47 -6.44
N ARG A 455 18.06 13.60 -5.51
CA ARG A 455 18.94 12.94 -4.53
C ARG A 455 18.48 11.52 -4.21
N ALA A 456 19.38 10.73 -3.61
CA ALA A 456 19.03 9.41 -3.10
C ALA A 456 18.14 9.48 -1.83
N GLY A 457 17.45 8.37 -1.56
CA GLY A 457 16.60 8.21 -0.38
C GLY A 457 15.17 8.70 -0.58
N PRO A 458 14.37 8.78 0.51
CA PRO A 458 12.96 9.11 0.44
C PRO A 458 12.70 10.57 0.05
N THR A 459 11.55 10.83 -0.57
CA THR A 459 11.05 12.17 -0.93
C THR A 459 11.07 13.08 0.29
N CYS A 460 10.46 12.63 1.41
CA CYS A 460 10.62 13.28 2.70
C CYS A 460 11.48 12.43 3.64
N PRO A 461 12.63 12.92 4.15
CA PRO A 461 13.50 12.15 5.03
C PRO A 461 12.92 11.92 6.43
N PHE A 462 11.91 12.69 6.85
CA PHE A 462 11.32 12.61 8.19
C PHE A 462 10.18 11.60 8.28
N VAL A 463 9.37 11.43 7.22
CA VAL A 463 8.13 10.65 7.25
C VAL A 463 8.36 9.16 7.57
N PRO A 464 9.36 8.44 7.01
CA PRO A 464 9.58 7.03 7.36
C PRO A 464 9.75 6.80 8.86
N LYS A 465 10.51 7.67 9.53
CA LYS A 465 10.76 7.58 10.98
C LYS A 465 9.56 8.08 11.79
N ALA A 466 8.86 9.12 11.34
CA ALA A 466 7.65 9.60 11.98
C ALA A 466 6.53 8.54 12.02
N LEU A 467 6.36 7.79 10.91
CA LEU A 467 5.44 6.65 10.85
C LEU A 467 5.87 5.54 11.81
N LYS A 468 7.16 5.18 11.84
CA LYS A 468 7.69 4.17 12.77
C LYS A 468 7.50 4.56 14.25
N LEU A 469 7.57 5.85 14.56
CA LEU A 469 7.36 6.39 15.91
C LEU A 469 5.89 6.68 16.22
N SER A 470 4.96 6.41 15.29
CA SER A 470 3.54 6.75 15.43
C SER A 470 3.30 8.22 15.84
N SER A 471 4.16 9.13 15.35
CA SER A 471 4.15 10.56 15.72
C SER A 471 3.43 11.45 14.71
N MET A 472 2.75 10.85 13.72
CA MET A 472 1.91 11.56 12.77
C MET A 472 0.44 11.45 13.18
N ARG A 473 -0.32 12.53 12.96
CA ARG A 473 -1.78 12.57 13.12
C ARG A 473 -2.43 13.17 11.88
N VAL A 474 -3.65 12.74 11.61
CA VAL A 474 -4.48 13.22 10.51
C VAL A 474 -5.86 13.61 11.06
N ALA A 475 -6.45 14.66 10.51
CA ALA A 475 -7.81 15.11 10.82
C ALA A 475 -8.52 15.61 9.56
N VAL A 476 -9.84 15.54 9.54
CA VAL A 476 -10.69 16.09 8.48
C VAL A 476 -11.43 17.29 9.04
N LEU A 477 -11.14 18.48 8.51
CA LEU A 477 -11.82 19.71 8.89
C LEU A 477 -13.02 19.94 7.95
N ARG A 478 -14.22 20.07 8.52
CA ARG A 478 -15.45 20.36 7.76
C ARG A 478 -15.69 21.87 7.73
N VAL A 479 -15.38 22.50 6.61
CA VAL A 479 -15.39 23.96 6.43
C VAL A 479 -16.49 24.45 5.47
N GLY A 480 -17.21 23.53 4.83
CA GLY A 480 -18.13 23.79 3.73
C GLY A 480 -17.38 24.05 2.41
N ALA A 481 -18.12 24.12 1.29
CA ALA A 481 -17.52 24.31 -0.02
C ALA A 481 -16.87 25.70 -0.21
N ASN A 482 -17.46 26.74 0.41
CA ASN A 482 -17.02 28.13 0.29
C ASN A 482 -16.75 28.76 1.67
N PRO A 483 -15.70 28.35 2.38
CA PRO A 483 -15.39 28.89 3.69
C PRO A 483 -14.86 30.32 3.59
N SER A 484 -15.24 31.18 4.54
CA SER A 484 -14.58 32.47 4.73
C SER A 484 -13.14 32.28 5.20
N MET A 485 -12.24 33.18 4.81
CA MET A 485 -10.84 33.16 5.27
C MET A 485 -10.70 33.23 6.78
N ASP A 486 -11.56 33.97 7.49
CA ASP A 486 -11.54 34.05 8.95
C ASP A 486 -11.83 32.70 9.61
N ARG A 487 -12.82 31.97 9.08
CA ARG A 487 -13.12 30.60 9.51
C ARG A 487 -11.95 29.65 9.26
N MET A 488 -11.35 29.69 8.07
CA MET A 488 -10.17 28.88 7.75
C MET A 488 -9.02 29.17 8.71
N CYS A 489 -8.69 30.45 8.89
CA CYS A 489 -7.59 30.87 9.75
C CYS A 489 -7.86 30.54 11.22
N GLY A 490 -9.09 30.76 11.70
CA GLY A 490 -9.51 30.42 13.06
C GLY A 490 -9.33 28.94 13.36
N LEU A 491 -9.88 28.07 12.51
CA LEU A 491 -9.80 26.62 12.69
C LEU A 491 -8.35 26.11 12.68
N VAL A 492 -7.53 26.54 11.72
CA VAL A 492 -6.14 26.07 11.62
C VAL A 492 -5.28 26.63 12.77
N ARG A 493 -5.53 27.86 13.23
CA ARG A 493 -4.84 28.46 14.37
C ARG A 493 -5.06 27.68 15.66
N ASP A 494 -6.27 27.17 15.89
CA ASP A 494 -6.58 26.39 17.11
C ASP A 494 -5.68 25.14 17.24
N PHE A 495 -5.20 24.60 16.13
CA PHE A 495 -4.27 23.46 16.13
C PHE A 495 -2.86 23.79 16.62
N ILE A 496 -2.46 25.07 16.78
CA ILE A 496 -1.19 25.42 17.42
C ILE A 496 -1.14 24.84 18.84
N GLY A 497 -2.18 25.14 19.64
CA GLY A 497 -2.26 24.64 21.02
C GLY A 497 -2.40 23.11 21.08
N VAL A 498 -3.15 22.52 20.14
CA VAL A 498 -3.27 21.06 20.02
C VAL A 498 -1.92 20.41 19.73
N PHE A 499 -1.17 20.95 18.77
CA PHE A 499 0.14 20.44 18.38
C PHE A 499 1.16 20.54 19.51
N GLU A 500 1.16 21.64 20.26
CA GLU A 500 2.06 21.84 21.40
C GLU A 500 1.84 20.83 22.52
N ARG A 501 0.57 20.47 22.79
CA ARG A 501 0.21 19.46 23.80
C ARG A 501 0.37 18.02 23.31
N LEU A 502 0.35 17.79 22.00
CA LEU A 502 0.48 16.46 21.42
C LEU A 502 1.89 15.89 21.70
N GLU A 503 1.96 14.65 22.18
CA GLU A 503 3.23 13.95 22.36
C GLU A 503 3.85 13.55 21.00
N PRO A 504 5.18 13.56 20.85
CA PRO A 504 6.20 13.98 21.82
C PRO A 504 6.30 15.52 21.99
N GLN A 505 6.35 16.01 23.23
CA GLN A 505 6.52 17.45 23.53
C GLN A 505 7.99 17.90 23.63
N THR A 506 8.87 17.01 24.07
CA THR A 506 10.30 17.29 24.32
C THR A 506 11.19 16.17 23.76
N GLY A 507 12.51 16.38 23.79
CA GLY A 507 13.48 15.39 23.37
C GLY A 507 13.68 15.27 21.86
N PRO A 508 14.57 14.37 21.41
CA PRO A 508 15.04 14.30 20.02
C PRO A 508 14.00 13.75 19.04
N THR A 509 12.91 13.13 19.53
CA THR A 509 11.83 12.59 18.71
C THR A 509 10.76 13.63 18.36
N LYS A 510 10.73 14.76 19.08
CA LYS A 510 9.83 15.90 18.86
C LYS A 510 9.74 16.32 17.40
N VAL A 511 10.87 16.36 16.70
CA VAL A 511 10.96 16.79 15.29
C VAL A 511 10.15 15.93 14.31
N TYR A 512 9.84 14.68 14.68
CA TYR A 512 9.05 13.76 13.84
C TYR A 512 7.54 13.90 14.07
N LYS A 513 7.11 14.79 14.97
CA LYS A 513 5.71 15.08 15.21
C LYS A 513 5.12 15.91 14.08
N ALA A 514 4.00 15.46 13.52
CA ALA A 514 3.28 16.16 12.45
C ALA A 514 1.76 15.96 12.57
N ILE A 515 0.99 17.01 12.24
CA ILE A 515 -0.47 16.94 12.06
C ILE A 515 -0.77 17.31 10.61
N LEU A 516 -1.60 16.53 9.92
CA LEU A 516 -2.12 16.84 8.59
C LEU A 516 -3.62 17.12 8.70
N LEU A 517 -4.03 18.30 8.28
CA LEU A 517 -5.41 18.78 8.30
C LEU A 517 -5.97 18.72 6.88
N LEU A 518 -6.88 17.79 6.62
CA LEU A 518 -7.48 17.54 5.32
C LEU A 518 -8.78 18.32 5.17
N PHE A 519 -9.00 18.90 3.98
CA PHE A 519 -10.18 19.71 3.66
C PHE A 519 -10.92 19.09 2.45
N PRO A 520 -11.67 17.99 2.64
CA PRO A 520 -12.31 17.27 1.54
C PRO A 520 -13.46 18.04 0.87
N GLU A 521 -14.00 19.07 1.53
CA GLU A 521 -15.11 19.89 1.00
C GLU A 521 -14.63 21.03 0.09
N ILE A 522 -13.34 21.39 0.15
CA ILE A 522 -12.74 22.41 -0.72
C ILE A 522 -12.55 21.82 -2.12
N GLN A 523 -13.12 22.50 -3.12
CA GLN A 523 -12.96 22.12 -4.52
C GLN A 523 -11.51 22.33 -4.96
N LEU A 524 -11.05 21.53 -5.92
CA LEU A 524 -9.65 21.53 -6.37
C LEU A 524 -9.25 22.87 -7.00
N GLU A 525 -10.17 23.51 -7.71
CA GLU A 525 -10.03 24.83 -8.32
C GLU A 525 -9.87 25.94 -7.27
N ASP A 526 -10.54 25.81 -6.13
CA ASP A 526 -10.45 26.77 -5.02
C ASP A 526 -9.25 26.52 -4.11
N ALA A 527 -8.62 25.35 -4.19
CA ALA A 527 -7.55 24.95 -3.29
C ALA A 527 -6.34 25.91 -3.31
N PRO A 528 -5.83 26.39 -4.46
CA PRO A 528 -4.75 27.39 -4.47
C PRO A 528 -5.15 28.67 -3.74
N ARG A 529 -6.37 29.17 -3.99
CA ARG A 529 -6.86 30.40 -3.37
C ARG A 529 -7.04 30.24 -1.86
N LEU A 530 -7.60 29.12 -1.39
CA LEU A 530 -7.95 28.93 0.02
C LEU A 530 -6.78 28.40 0.86
N ILE A 531 -6.06 27.39 0.38
CA ILE A 531 -4.97 26.75 1.12
C ILE A 531 -3.76 27.69 1.18
N ASP A 532 -3.35 28.28 0.05
CA ASP A 532 -2.17 29.15 0.03
C ASP A 532 -2.42 30.45 0.79
N ALA A 533 -3.62 31.03 0.67
CA ALA A 533 -3.98 32.22 1.44
C ALA A 533 -4.03 31.94 2.95
N THR A 534 -4.55 30.77 3.37
CA THR A 534 -4.57 30.38 4.78
C THR A 534 -3.15 30.17 5.29
N GLN A 535 -2.30 29.50 4.51
CA GLN A 535 -0.89 29.31 4.85
C GLN A 535 -0.17 30.64 4.97
N ALA A 536 -0.32 31.54 3.99
CA ALA A 536 0.33 32.85 3.98
C ALA A 536 -0.11 33.74 5.14
N ALA A 537 -1.40 33.72 5.49
CA ALA A 537 -1.96 34.47 6.60
C ALA A 537 -1.42 33.99 7.96
N LEU A 538 -1.30 32.68 8.15
CA LEU A 538 -0.89 32.09 9.42
C LEU A 538 0.61 31.85 9.56
N LYS A 539 1.39 31.90 8.45
CA LYS A 539 2.82 31.57 8.44
C LYS A 539 3.62 32.28 9.53
N ALA A 540 3.38 33.58 9.71
CA ALA A 540 4.12 34.36 10.70
C ALA A 540 3.85 33.90 12.15
N GLU A 541 2.59 33.58 12.45
CA GLU A 541 2.19 33.09 13.77
C GLU A 541 2.81 31.72 14.05
N PHE A 542 2.75 30.78 13.09
CA PHE A 542 3.35 29.46 13.22
C PHE A 542 4.88 29.53 13.37
N VAL A 543 5.56 30.33 12.54
CA VAL A 543 7.01 30.51 12.60
C VAL A 543 7.44 31.08 13.96
N SER A 544 6.68 32.04 14.52
CA SER A 544 6.96 32.60 15.85
C SER A 544 6.92 31.55 16.98
N ARG A 545 6.19 30.44 16.77
CA ARG A 545 6.06 29.32 17.71
C ARG A 545 7.04 28.17 17.43
N GLY A 546 7.98 28.34 16.50
CA GLY A 546 8.90 27.26 16.15
C GLY A 546 8.27 26.20 15.23
N LEU A 547 7.15 26.51 14.58
CA LEU A 547 6.38 25.61 13.72
C LEU A 547 6.47 26.01 12.25
N MET A 548 6.30 25.04 11.37
CA MET A 548 6.01 25.26 9.95
C MET A 548 4.59 24.84 9.63
N LEU A 549 3.96 25.63 8.77
CA LEU A 549 2.70 25.33 8.12
C LEU A 549 2.97 25.12 6.62
N GLY A 550 2.78 23.90 6.14
CA GLY A 550 2.99 23.52 4.74
C GLY A 550 1.67 23.36 3.99
N GLU A 551 1.61 23.92 2.79
CA GLU A 551 0.49 23.83 1.86
C GLU A 551 0.62 22.63 0.92
N PHE A 552 -0.46 21.87 0.76
CA PHE A 552 -0.51 20.72 -0.14
C PHE A 552 -1.85 20.72 -0.88
N HIS A 553 -1.81 20.76 -2.20
CA HIS A 553 -2.99 20.67 -3.08
C HIS A 553 -2.57 20.37 -4.51
N LEU A 554 -3.52 19.98 -5.36
CA LEU A 554 -3.22 19.45 -6.69
C LEU A 554 -2.45 20.43 -7.59
N ALA A 555 -2.81 21.71 -7.54
CA ALA A 555 -2.19 22.76 -8.36
C ALA A 555 -0.95 23.41 -7.71
N ASN A 556 -0.37 22.81 -6.68
CA ASN A 556 0.75 23.42 -5.96
C ASN A 556 2.00 23.55 -6.85
N ASN A 557 2.66 24.71 -6.79
CA ASN A 557 3.85 25.03 -7.59
C ASN A 557 5.13 25.19 -6.76
N SER A 558 5.12 24.78 -5.49
CA SER A 558 6.30 24.79 -4.66
C SER A 558 7.32 23.78 -5.19
N ARG A 559 8.45 24.29 -5.65
CA ARG A 559 9.53 23.51 -6.29
C ARG A 559 10.32 22.70 -5.27
N GLY A 560 10.80 21.54 -5.69
CA GLY A 560 11.69 20.68 -4.91
C GLY A 560 13.06 21.33 -4.69
N LEU A 561 13.62 21.13 -3.49
CA LEU A 561 14.91 21.72 -3.08
C LEU A 561 16.10 21.30 -3.96
N HIS A 562 16.06 20.10 -4.52
CA HIS A 562 17.15 19.52 -5.32
C HIS A 562 16.81 19.40 -6.82
N ASN A 563 15.55 19.63 -7.20
CA ASN A 563 15.12 19.64 -8.59
C ASN A 563 13.99 20.69 -8.75
N PRO A 564 14.23 21.79 -9.47
CA PRO A 564 13.23 22.84 -9.67
C PRO A 564 12.06 22.39 -10.55
N ASN A 565 12.20 21.31 -11.32
CA ASN A 565 11.15 20.72 -12.16
C ASN A 565 10.41 19.58 -11.45
N PHE A 566 10.40 19.60 -10.12
CA PHE A 566 9.68 18.63 -9.30
C PHE A 566 8.79 19.35 -8.32
N TYR A 567 7.49 19.02 -8.29
CA TYR A 567 6.47 19.67 -7.47
C TYR A 567 5.92 18.74 -6.37
N PRO A 568 6.71 18.43 -5.32
CA PRO A 568 6.41 17.33 -4.40
C PRO A 568 5.21 17.54 -3.48
N LEU A 569 4.66 18.74 -3.39
CA LEU A 569 3.57 19.06 -2.45
C LEU A 569 2.17 18.85 -3.04
N ARG A 570 2.06 18.20 -4.21
CA ARG A 570 0.77 17.93 -4.83
C ARG A 570 0.04 16.74 -4.18
N THR A 571 -1.25 16.93 -3.95
CA THR A 571 -2.18 15.96 -3.37
C THR A 571 -3.59 16.21 -3.90
N ILE A 572 -4.38 15.15 -4.04
CA ILE A 572 -5.77 15.19 -4.50
C ILE A 572 -6.75 15.70 -3.42
N CYS A 573 -6.37 15.63 -2.14
CA CYS A 573 -7.13 16.22 -1.05
C CYS A 573 -6.38 17.45 -0.53
N PRO A 574 -6.92 18.68 -0.68
CA PRO A 574 -6.33 19.89 -0.13
C PRO A 574 -5.99 19.69 1.36
N THR A 575 -4.76 20.01 1.74
CA THR A 575 -4.20 19.68 3.05
C THR A 575 -3.27 20.77 3.55
N LEU A 576 -3.34 21.05 4.86
CA LEU A 576 -2.34 21.85 5.57
C LEU A 576 -1.60 20.96 6.57
N ALA A 577 -0.27 20.99 6.53
CA ALA A 577 0.56 20.20 7.44
C ALA A 577 1.25 21.08 8.48
N ILE A 578 1.11 20.72 9.75
CA ILE A 578 1.77 21.35 10.89
C ILE A 578 2.91 20.44 11.35
N ARG A 579 4.12 21.00 11.47
CA ARG A 579 5.28 20.31 12.04
C ARG A 579 6.21 21.29 12.73
N HIS A 580 7.21 20.78 13.45
CA HIS A 580 8.31 21.61 13.91
C HIS A 580 9.15 22.13 12.73
N MET A 581 9.66 23.35 12.86
CA MET A 581 10.73 23.86 12.01
C MET A 581 11.97 22.98 12.12
N VAL A 582 12.63 22.76 10.98
CA VAL A 582 13.91 22.05 10.87
C VAL A 582 14.95 22.98 10.23
N PRO A 583 16.25 22.70 10.37
CA PRO A 583 17.29 23.60 9.86
C PRO A 583 17.18 23.88 8.34
N GLN A 584 16.73 22.90 7.56
CA GLN A 584 16.55 23.06 6.12
C GLN A 584 15.44 24.05 5.74
N ASP A 585 14.65 24.52 6.70
CA ASP A 585 13.56 25.46 6.43
C ASP A 585 14.02 26.90 6.18
N LEU A 586 15.30 27.21 6.44
CA LEU A 586 15.85 28.56 6.25
C LEU A 586 15.50 29.14 4.87
N VAL A 587 15.60 28.33 3.82
CA VAL A 587 15.32 28.74 2.43
C VAL A 587 13.88 29.22 2.23
N PHE A 588 12.93 28.78 3.06
CA PHE A 588 11.52 29.18 2.99
C PHE A 588 11.21 30.43 3.82
N LEU A 589 12.20 30.96 4.56
CA LEU A 589 12.07 32.11 5.46
C LEU A 589 12.81 33.35 4.96
N THR A 590 13.75 33.19 4.03
CA THR A 590 14.65 34.25 3.56
C THR A 590 14.29 34.82 2.19
N GLY A 591 13.23 34.32 1.55
CA GLY A 591 12.88 34.72 0.20
C GLY A 591 12.48 36.20 0.07
N ASP A 592 12.77 36.79 -1.09
CA ASP A 592 12.56 38.22 -1.36
C ASP A 592 11.09 38.61 -1.52
N GLN A 593 10.18 37.61 -1.58
CA GLN A 593 8.74 37.85 -1.52
C GLN A 593 8.27 38.41 -0.16
N TYR A 594 9.13 38.34 0.87
CA TYR A 594 8.83 38.88 2.18
C TYR A 594 9.49 40.24 2.39
N PRO A 595 8.76 41.22 2.94
CA PRO A 595 9.36 42.51 3.25
C PRO A 595 10.40 42.36 4.38
N PRO A 596 11.40 43.26 4.47
CA PRO A 596 12.56 43.11 5.35
C PRO A 596 12.20 42.86 6.82
N GLU A 597 11.21 43.56 7.36
CA GLU A 597 10.75 43.41 8.75
C GLU A 597 10.22 41.99 9.03
N LYS A 598 9.53 41.39 8.05
CA LYS A 598 8.97 40.04 8.16
C LYS A 598 10.08 38.99 8.09
N ARG A 599 11.07 39.20 7.21
CA ARG A 599 12.29 38.36 7.15
C ARG A 599 13.07 38.39 8.46
N VAL A 600 13.24 39.56 9.06
CA VAL A 600 13.88 39.72 10.38
C VAL A 600 13.11 38.95 11.45
N ALA A 601 11.78 39.06 11.50
CA ALA A 601 10.95 38.31 12.45
C ALA A 601 11.08 36.79 12.27
N PHE A 602 11.09 36.30 11.03
CA PHE A 602 11.29 34.88 10.73
C PHE A 602 12.67 34.39 11.14
N LEU A 603 13.73 35.14 10.81
CA LEU A 603 15.10 34.79 11.16
C LEU A 603 15.32 34.74 12.68
N ARG A 604 14.76 35.70 13.44
CA ARG A 604 14.81 35.67 14.92
C ARG A 604 14.16 34.40 15.48
N SER A 605 12.97 34.08 14.99
CA SER A 605 12.21 32.89 15.43
C SER A 605 12.93 31.59 15.05
N TYR A 606 13.49 31.53 13.84
CA TYR A 606 14.29 30.42 13.35
C TYR A 606 15.53 30.20 14.22
N VAL A 607 16.35 31.22 14.43
CA VAL A 607 17.56 31.15 15.26
C VAL A 607 17.22 30.70 16.67
N SER A 608 16.15 31.22 17.26
CA SER A 608 15.68 30.79 18.59
C SER A 608 15.27 29.33 18.63
N SER A 609 14.58 28.83 17.58
CA SER A 609 14.07 27.46 17.55
C SER A 609 15.13 26.39 17.23
N GLN A 610 16.24 26.78 16.58
CA GLN A 610 17.25 25.86 16.06
C GLN A 610 18.57 25.85 16.85
N GLN A 611 18.65 26.47 18.04
CA GLN A 611 19.89 26.58 18.82
C GLN A 611 20.52 25.21 19.14
N ASP A 612 19.69 24.21 19.44
CA ASP A 612 20.12 22.86 19.80
C ASP A 612 20.29 21.92 18.60
N ALA A 613 20.15 22.42 17.37
CA ALA A 613 20.22 21.61 16.17
C ALA A 613 21.63 21.03 15.97
N LYS A 614 21.73 19.71 15.78
CA LYS A 614 23.01 18.99 15.64
C LYS A 614 23.29 18.66 14.16
N GLY A 615 24.57 18.66 13.80
CA GLY A 615 25.06 18.30 12.46
C GLY A 615 25.67 19.50 11.72
N SER A 616 26.67 19.25 10.87
CA SER A 616 27.42 20.30 10.17
C SER A 616 26.50 21.22 9.37
N LYS A 617 25.61 20.65 8.55
CA LYS A 617 24.67 21.43 7.73
C LYS A 617 23.71 22.29 8.55
N ALA A 618 23.22 21.78 9.68
CA ALA A 618 22.35 22.54 10.57
C ALA A 618 23.08 23.74 11.20
N GLN A 619 24.35 23.57 11.55
CA GLN A 619 25.20 24.63 12.07
C GLN A 619 25.55 25.67 11.00
N GLU A 620 25.79 25.24 9.75
CA GLU A 620 25.95 26.13 8.60
C GLU A 620 24.71 26.98 8.35
N ASP A 621 23.53 26.37 8.31
CA ASP A 621 22.27 27.08 8.09
C ASP A 621 21.97 28.04 9.26
N LEU A 622 22.27 27.64 10.50
CA LEU A 622 22.15 28.52 11.67
C LEU A 622 23.12 29.72 11.61
N ALA A 623 24.36 29.51 11.16
CA ALA A 623 25.34 30.57 10.97
C ALA A 623 24.90 31.55 9.87
N GLN A 624 24.43 31.02 8.73
CA GLN A 624 23.87 31.81 7.64
C GLN A 624 22.68 32.66 8.11
N ALA A 625 21.76 32.08 8.89
CA ALA A 625 20.62 32.80 9.43
C ALA A 625 21.03 33.95 10.36
N LYS A 626 22.06 33.76 11.20
CA LYS A 626 22.61 34.80 12.07
C LYS A 626 23.26 35.93 11.28
N GLU A 627 23.95 35.61 10.19
CA GLU A 627 24.57 36.63 9.34
C GLU A 627 23.50 37.46 8.60
N LEU A 628 22.53 36.80 7.96
CA LEU A 628 21.40 37.49 7.32
C LEU A 628 20.63 38.38 8.31
N LEU A 629 20.49 37.94 9.55
CA LEU A 629 19.84 38.73 10.60
C LEU A 629 20.67 39.98 10.97
N ARG A 630 22.00 39.89 10.95
CA ARG A 630 22.89 41.05 11.16
C ARG A 630 22.82 42.03 9.98
N GLU A 631 22.85 41.52 8.76
CA GLU A 631 22.76 42.35 7.54
C GLU A 631 21.45 43.12 7.47
N LEU A 632 20.32 42.45 7.73
CA LEU A 632 18.99 43.07 7.71
C LEU A 632 18.71 43.93 8.96
N GLY A 633 19.32 43.58 10.09
CA GLY A 633 19.12 44.28 11.36
C GLY A 633 20.05 45.48 11.59
N GLY A 634 21.18 45.55 10.88
CA GLY A 634 22.16 46.64 10.94
C GLY A 634 21.92 47.79 9.96
N GLY A 635 20.85 47.72 9.16
CA GLY A 635 20.44 48.74 8.20
C GLY A 635 19.26 49.62 8.64
N ALA A 636 18.93 49.63 9.94
CA ALA A 636 17.86 50.44 10.53
C ALA A 636 18.43 51.53 11.44
#